data_AF-A0A7W9J8X9-F1
#
_entry.id   AF-A0A7W9J8X9-F1
#
_cell.length_a   1.000
_cell.length_b   1.000
_cell.length_c   1.000
_cell.angle_alpha   90.00
_cell.angle_beta   90.00
_cell.angle_gamma   90.00
#
_symmetry.space_group_name_H-M   'P 1'
#
loop_
_entity.id
_entity.type
_entity.pdbx_description
1 polymer ?
#
loop_
_entity_poly.entity_id
_entity_poly.type
_entity_poly.pdbx_seq_one_letter_code
_entity_poly.pdbx_strand_id
1 'polypeptide(L)'
;MKRSQPRRRLISGLLSAALILAGATPVIASATVTAQTAPTAAAAPAAVLPKTLSASSQLGEYPASNTGDGNQNSYWESNNSQFPQWLRADLGATKSVDRVVLKLPASWGARTQTLSVQGSTNGTAYSDIVTSTGHNFTPANANTVTITFPATSVRYVRLNITANTGWPAGQLSEFEVHGPDTGGDTQAPTAPGNLALTEPASGQIRLAWSAATDNVGVTGYVVYRNNTAVTTVAGNVLTYTDNQPASATVEYAVRAKDAAGNESADSNRVRRAGQGGGANLATGKPIEASSTIHTFVAANANDNNLATYWESNGLPATLTVKLGSNADVSSVVVKLNPDQAWGARTQNFEVLGREQNATAFTTLSGRANHVFNPSAQNTVEIPVSGRIADLRLQFFSNTGAPGGQVAELQVIGTAAPNPDLVVNALSWTPAAPSETSPITLSGTVQNTGSAAAPATTVNFTLGGTVIGSSPVGALAAGASTTVTFNAGTRAQGSYAVGAVVDPTNTVVEQNNDNNAFTAPTQLVIAQAPGPDLLVTGVTTNPANPAVGQAVSFTVAVNNRGTSASAASVTRVVVGGTTLNGTTGTVAAGATSNVAISGTWTATNGGATITATADATGVVAETNETNNAFARAIVVGRGAAVPYTSYEAEAANYTGQLLVTDPLRTFGHTNFATESSGRSSVRLTTQGQFVEFTSTNPSNSIVVRNSIPDSANGQGLEATISLYVNGTFSRKLTLSSRHSWLYGTTDQPEGLTNTPGGDARRLFDESSALLGTSYPAGTKFKLQRDAGDSASFYIIDTIDLEQVAPALSQPAGCTSITQYGAVPNDGIDDADAIQRAVTDDQNGVISCVWIPAGQWRQEKKILTDDPLNRGQYNQVGISNTTIRGAGMWHSQLYSTIEPQNAGGINHPHEGNFGFDIDKNTQISDLAIFGSGRIRGGDGNAEGGFGLNGRLGVGTKVTNVWIEHANVGAWVGRDYDNIQELWGPGDGVEFSGMRIRNTYADGINFTNGTRNSKVFNSSFRTTGDDALAVWANKYVKDPSVDIGHTNSFTNNTIQLPWRANGIAIYGGYDNKIENNLIYDTMNYPGIMLATDHDPLPFSGQTLIANNGLYRCGGVFWNEDQEFGAITLFPQNLPIPGVTIRDTEILDSTYDGIQFKTGGGLLQNVAITNVRIDKSNNGSGILAMGGVRGNATLTNTTITNSRDGNVLIEPGSQFTIAGQ
;
A
#
# COMPACT_ATOMS: atom_id res chain seq x y z
N MET A 1 47.55 4.27 -13.91
CA MET A 1 48.72 3.75 -14.68
C MET A 1 49.25 2.49 -13.98
N LYS A 2 49.52 1.36 -14.69
CA LYS A 2 50.17 0.09 -14.21
C LYS A 2 49.50 -0.59 -12.98
N ARG A 3 49.05 -1.86 -13.05
CA ARG A 3 49.82 -3.14 -12.99
C ARG A 3 50.72 -3.24 -11.73
N SER A 4 50.76 -4.33 -10.96
CA SER A 4 50.28 -5.74 -11.09
C SER A 4 50.05 -6.36 -9.69
N GLN A 5 49.19 -7.38 -9.43
CA GLN A 5 49.21 -8.78 -9.89
C GLN A 5 50.54 -9.55 -9.65
N PRO A 6 50.54 -10.90 -9.48
CA PRO A 6 49.48 -11.82 -9.03
C PRO A 6 49.99 -12.98 -8.13
N ARG A 7 49.14 -13.98 -7.84
CA ARG A 7 49.49 -15.41 -8.00
C ARG A 7 48.24 -16.26 -8.34
N ARG A 8 48.45 -17.42 -8.96
CA ARG A 8 47.39 -18.28 -9.56
C ARG A 8 47.62 -19.76 -9.22
N ARG A 9 46.50 -20.49 -9.09
CA ARG A 9 46.22 -21.90 -9.47
C ARG A 9 47.28 -22.99 -9.23
N LEU A 10 46.80 -24.15 -8.77
CA LEU A 10 47.14 -25.45 -9.36
C LEU A 10 45.94 -26.43 -9.25
N ILE A 11 45.94 -27.48 -10.07
CA ILE A 11 44.84 -28.47 -10.23
C ILE A 11 45.47 -29.87 -10.38
N SER A 12 44.97 -30.87 -9.65
CA SER A 12 45.12 -32.34 -9.86
C SER A 12 44.34 -33.08 -8.75
N GLY A 13 43.81 -34.30 -8.92
CA GLY A 13 43.68 -35.18 -10.10
C GLY A 13 43.39 -36.65 -9.71
N LEU A 14 42.93 -37.48 -10.67
CA LEU A 14 42.66 -38.95 -10.62
C LEU A 14 41.30 -39.35 -9.97
N LEU A 15 40.37 -40.16 -10.54
CA LEU A 15 40.33 -41.48 -11.27
C LEU A 15 40.00 -42.68 -10.33
N SER A 16 39.21 -43.72 -10.67
CA SER A 16 38.78 -44.33 -11.96
C SER A 16 37.41 -45.09 -11.92
N ALA A 17 36.86 -45.43 -13.11
CA ALA A 17 36.00 -46.60 -13.48
C ALA A 17 34.65 -46.88 -12.71
N ALA A 18 33.45 -46.93 -13.33
CA ALA A 18 32.86 -47.87 -14.32
C ALA A 18 32.27 -49.17 -13.67
N LEU A 19 31.22 -49.86 -14.17
CA LEU A 19 30.72 -50.04 -15.56
C LEU A 19 29.28 -50.66 -15.63
N ILE A 20 28.40 -50.24 -16.58
CA ILE A 20 27.22 -50.96 -17.17
C ILE A 20 26.02 -51.33 -16.24
N LEU A 21 24.75 -51.53 -16.66
CA LEU A 21 23.76 -51.03 -17.66
C LEU A 21 22.51 -51.99 -17.50
N ALA A 22 21.25 -51.79 -17.90
CA ALA A 22 20.40 -50.74 -18.50
C ALA A 22 18.90 -51.08 -18.22
N GLY A 23 17.92 -50.18 -18.40
CA GLY A 23 16.49 -50.59 -18.40
C GLY A 23 15.39 -49.53 -18.25
N ALA A 24 14.98 -48.91 -19.37
CA ALA A 24 13.66 -48.32 -19.68
C ALA A 24 12.80 -47.50 -18.64
N THR A 25 12.57 -46.24 -19.02
CA THR A 25 11.38 -45.38 -18.77
C THR A 25 11.06 -44.83 -17.35
N PRO A 26 10.54 -43.59 -17.22
CA PRO A 26 10.43 -42.89 -15.94
C PRO A 26 9.01 -42.79 -15.36
N VAL A 27 8.91 -42.69 -14.03
CA VAL A 27 7.74 -42.15 -13.32
C VAL A 27 8.22 -41.09 -12.32
N ILE A 28 7.60 -39.91 -12.42
CA ILE A 28 7.53 -38.77 -11.47
C ILE A 28 8.48 -38.86 -10.24
N ALA A 29 9.50 -37.99 -10.21
CA ALA A 29 10.39 -37.83 -9.05
C ALA A 29 10.20 -36.47 -8.38
N SER A 30 9.83 -36.47 -7.09
CA SER A 30 9.67 -35.27 -6.27
C SER A 30 11.02 -34.76 -5.73
N ALA A 31 11.21 -33.44 -5.71
CA ALA A 31 12.38 -32.84 -5.07
C ALA A 31 12.21 -32.77 -3.54
N THR A 32 13.20 -33.28 -2.79
CA THR A 32 13.28 -33.14 -1.32
C THR A 32 14.42 -32.20 -0.94
N VAL A 33 14.12 -31.18 -0.14
CA VAL A 33 15.11 -30.20 0.33
C VAL A 33 15.82 -30.74 1.57
N THR A 34 17.15 -30.76 1.54
CA THR A 34 17.97 -31.06 2.72
C THR A 34 18.15 -29.81 3.60
N ALA A 35 17.31 -29.68 4.63
CA ALA A 35 17.55 -28.72 5.71
C ALA A 35 18.56 -29.30 6.71
N GLN A 36 19.62 -28.55 7.02
CA GLN A 36 20.69 -28.94 7.93
C GLN A 36 20.36 -28.49 9.36
N THR A 37 20.19 -29.42 10.29
CA THR A 37 20.03 -29.12 11.73
C THR A 37 21.32 -29.35 12.53
N ALA A 38 21.44 -28.60 13.63
CA ALA A 38 22.64 -28.49 14.47
C ALA A 38 22.91 -29.75 15.32
N PRO A 39 24.14 -29.95 15.83
CA PRO A 39 24.47 -31.14 16.62
C PRO A 39 23.68 -31.19 17.93
N THR A 40 23.24 -32.39 18.31
CA THR A 40 22.63 -32.65 19.61
C THR A 40 23.66 -32.46 20.73
N ALA A 41 23.35 -31.57 21.68
CA ALA A 41 24.13 -31.43 22.89
C ALA A 41 24.09 -32.74 23.70
N ALA A 42 25.20 -33.09 24.35
CA ALA A 42 25.27 -34.26 25.21
C ALA A 42 24.33 -34.08 26.41
N ALA A 43 23.43 -35.04 26.64
CA ALA A 43 22.53 -35.02 27.77
C ALA A 43 23.31 -35.08 29.09
N ALA A 44 22.89 -34.30 30.09
CA ALA A 44 23.43 -34.37 31.43
C ALA A 44 23.19 -35.77 32.05
N PRO A 45 24.06 -36.25 32.96
CA PRO A 45 23.89 -37.55 33.59
C PRO A 45 22.60 -37.58 34.43
N ALA A 46 21.56 -38.25 33.93
CA ALA A 46 20.24 -38.28 34.56
C ALA A 46 20.31 -38.83 36.00
N ALA A 47 19.85 -38.01 36.95
CA ALA A 47 19.97 -38.25 38.39
C ALA A 47 19.23 -39.51 38.86
N VAL A 48 19.65 -40.04 40.02
CA VAL A 48 18.86 -41.05 40.75
C VAL A 48 17.66 -40.34 41.37
N LEU A 49 16.45 -40.79 41.06
CA LEU A 49 15.22 -40.19 41.57
C LEU A 49 15.03 -40.51 43.07
N PRO A 50 14.72 -39.50 43.92
CA PRO A 50 14.39 -39.73 45.33
C PRO A 50 13.17 -40.64 45.49
N LYS A 51 13.26 -41.59 46.43
CA LYS A 51 12.31 -42.69 46.59
C LYS A 51 12.33 -43.31 47.98
N THR A 52 11.21 -43.92 48.40
CA THR A 52 11.15 -44.80 49.58
C THR A 52 11.04 -46.26 49.17
N LEU A 53 11.67 -47.17 49.93
CA LEU A 53 11.84 -48.58 49.57
C LEU A 53 11.03 -49.51 50.47
N SER A 54 10.43 -50.54 49.88
CA SER A 54 9.59 -51.54 50.55
C SER A 54 9.68 -52.89 49.83
N ALA A 55 9.53 -54.00 50.54
CA ALA A 55 9.64 -55.35 49.96
C ALA A 55 8.51 -56.29 50.43
N SER A 56 8.33 -57.42 49.73
CA SER A 56 7.39 -58.48 50.10
C SER A 56 7.77 -59.21 51.38
N SER A 57 9.08 -59.34 51.64
CA SER A 57 9.65 -59.86 52.89
C SER A 57 11.09 -59.37 53.03
N GLN A 58 11.69 -59.52 54.22
CA GLN A 58 13.09 -59.22 54.46
C GLN A 58 13.65 -60.12 55.57
N LEU A 59 14.88 -60.61 55.41
CA LEU A 59 15.53 -61.51 56.36
C LEU A 59 16.36 -60.73 57.39
N GLY A 60 15.81 -60.56 58.59
CA GLY A 60 16.56 -60.06 59.76
C GLY A 60 17.27 -58.72 59.54
N GLU A 61 18.60 -58.76 59.47
CA GLU A 61 19.51 -57.61 59.33
C GLU A 61 19.65 -57.06 57.90
N TYR A 62 18.92 -57.64 56.92
CA TYR A 62 18.96 -57.26 55.50
C TYR A 62 17.64 -56.58 55.03
N PRO A 63 17.26 -55.41 55.58
CA PRO A 63 16.00 -54.73 55.25
C PRO A 63 16.00 -54.07 53.87
N ALA A 64 14.80 -53.79 53.34
CA ALA A 64 14.60 -53.16 52.03
C ALA A 64 15.30 -51.79 51.90
N SER A 65 15.47 -51.05 53.00
CA SER A 65 16.18 -49.76 53.06
C SER A 65 17.62 -49.82 52.57
N ASN A 66 18.27 -50.98 52.69
CA ASN A 66 19.66 -51.18 52.25
C ASN A 66 19.83 -51.04 50.74
N THR A 67 18.74 -51.06 49.94
CA THR A 67 18.78 -50.92 48.46
C THR A 67 18.71 -49.47 47.97
N GLY A 68 19.09 -48.53 48.84
CA GLY A 68 19.12 -47.10 48.54
C GLY A 68 19.84 -46.29 49.62
N ASP A 69 20.78 -46.89 50.34
CA ASP A 69 21.59 -46.23 51.37
C ASP A 69 22.91 -45.65 50.79
N GLY A 70 23.26 -45.98 49.54
CA GLY A 70 24.49 -45.56 48.86
C GLY A 70 25.68 -46.48 49.11
N ASN A 71 25.52 -47.56 49.88
CA ASN A 71 26.57 -48.49 50.26
C ASN A 71 26.32 -49.87 49.62
N GLN A 72 26.97 -50.11 48.48
CA GLN A 72 26.89 -51.39 47.75
C GLN A 72 27.31 -52.64 48.57
N ASN A 73 27.89 -52.49 49.76
CA ASN A 73 28.20 -53.60 50.67
C ASN A 73 27.04 -53.99 51.61
N SER A 74 26.09 -53.08 51.87
CA SER A 74 24.78 -53.40 52.44
C SER A 74 23.98 -54.25 51.43
N TYR A 75 22.99 -55.01 51.86
CA TYR A 75 21.99 -55.57 50.94
C TYR A 75 20.65 -55.87 51.61
N TRP A 76 19.59 -55.94 50.80
CA TRP A 76 18.31 -56.56 51.13
C TRP A 76 18.34 -58.04 50.71
N GLU A 77 17.76 -58.91 51.54
CA GLU A 77 17.49 -60.32 51.22
C GLU A 77 16.05 -60.67 51.59
N SER A 78 15.29 -61.25 50.65
CA SER A 78 13.96 -61.78 50.91
C SER A 78 14.00 -63.08 51.73
N ASN A 79 12.85 -63.52 52.24
CA ASN A 79 12.72 -64.87 52.82
C ASN A 79 13.15 -65.96 51.80
N ASN A 80 13.98 -66.90 52.27
CA ASN A 80 14.54 -67.97 51.45
C ASN A 80 13.48 -68.98 50.98
N SER A 81 13.62 -69.43 49.74
CA SER A 81 12.75 -70.40 49.04
C SER A 81 11.28 -69.97 48.90
N GLN A 82 11.00 -68.66 48.82
CA GLN A 82 9.64 -68.09 48.75
C GLN A 82 9.38 -67.27 47.46
N PHE A 83 10.03 -67.59 46.34
CA PHE A 83 9.78 -66.89 45.07
C PHE A 83 8.31 -67.05 44.59
N PRO A 84 7.70 -66.01 43.97
CA PRO A 84 8.27 -64.71 43.67
C PRO A 84 8.35 -63.77 44.89
N GLN A 85 9.37 -62.91 44.89
CA GLN A 85 9.58 -61.87 45.90
C GLN A 85 9.79 -60.52 45.20
N TRP A 86 9.24 -59.45 45.76
CA TRP A 86 9.28 -58.12 45.15
C TRP A 86 9.96 -57.07 46.02
N LEU A 87 10.60 -56.12 45.36
CA LEU A 87 11.18 -54.91 45.93
C LEU A 87 10.60 -53.70 45.16
N ARG A 88 10.13 -52.68 45.88
CA ARG A 88 9.37 -51.55 45.31
C ARG A 88 9.89 -50.22 45.83
N ALA A 89 10.18 -49.33 44.90
CA ALA A 89 10.37 -47.91 45.13
C ALA A 89 9.02 -47.16 44.95
N ASP A 90 8.64 -46.31 45.90
CA ASP A 90 7.67 -45.23 45.71
C ASP A 90 8.45 -43.93 45.46
N LEU A 91 8.23 -43.29 44.32
CA LEU A 91 8.90 -42.04 43.91
C LEU A 91 8.24 -40.78 44.53
N GLY A 92 7.21 -40.95 45.36
CA GLY A 92 6.43 -39.89 46.03
C GLY A 92 5.33 -39.29 45.16
N ALA A 93 5.59 -39.17 43.86
CA ALA A 93 4.65 -38.72 42.83
C ALA A 93 4.87 -39.54 41.54
N THR A 94 3.94 -39.44 40.58
CA THR A 94 4.17 -39.99 39.23
C THR A 94 5.28 -39.20 38.56
N LYS A 95 6.36 -39.87 38.16
CA LYS A 95 7.54 -39.30 37.49
C LYS A 95 7.83 -40.03 36.19
N SER A 96 8.55 -39.39 35.28
CA SER A 96 9.04 -40.06 34.08
C SER A 96 10.28 -40.91 34.43
N VAL A 97 10.26 -42.20 34.08
CA VAL A 97 11.34 -43.16 34.35
C VAL A 97 11.81 -43.81 33.04
N ASP A 98 13.11 -43.81 32.77
CA ASP A 98 13.72 -44.40 31.56
C ASP A 98 14.66 -45.59 31.83
N ARG A 99 15.14 -45.76 33.07
CA ARG A 99 15.95 -46.92 33.46
C ARG A 99 15.94 -47.20 34.96
N VAL A 100 16.36 -48.42 35.29
CA VAL A 100 16.78 -48.81 36.64
C VAL A 100 18.22 -49.33 36.60
N VAL A 101 18.98 -49.12 37.66
CA VAL A 101 20.32 -49.71 37.86
C VAL A 101 20.29 -50.54 39.13
N LEU A 102 20.63 -51.81 39.01
CA LEU A 102 20.54 -52.82 40.06
C LEU A 102 21.96 -53.30 40.41
N LYS A 103 22.25 -53.49 41.70
CA LYS A 103 23.56 -53.99 42.15
C LYS A 103 23.45 -55.13 43.14
N LEU A 104 24.51 -55.94 43.22
CA LEU A 104 24.84 -56.81 44.36
C LEU A 104 26.20 -56.37 44.92
N PRO A 105 26.60 -56.80 46.13
CA PRO A 105 27.94 -56.51 46.65
C PRO A 105 29.04 -56.94 45.67
N ALA A 106 29.98 -56.03 45.37
CA ALA A 106 30.94 -56.21 44.29
C ALA A 106 31.91 -57.40 44.49
N SER A 107 32.07 -57.86 45.74
CA SER A 107 32.86 -59.02 46.13
C SER A 107 32.15 -60.38 45.94
N TRP A 108 30.85 -60.39 45.67
CA TRP A 108 30.06 -61.62 45.56
C TRP A 108 30.32 -62.38 44.25
N GLY A 109 30.35 -63.71 44.33
CA GLY A 109 30.38 -64.58 43.14
C GLY A 109 29.21 -64.32 42.18
N ALA A 110 29.52 -64.38 40.88
CA ALA A 110 28.59 -64.09 39.79
C ALA A 110 27.32 -64.94 39.87
N ARG A 111 26.16 -64.33 39.59
CA ARG A 111 24.85 -64.99 39.61
C ARG A 111 23.85 -64.34 38.67
N THR A 112 22.84 -65.09 38.28
CA THR A 112 21.71 -64.62 37.49
C THR A 112 20.50 -64.45 38.41
N GLN A 113 19.82 -63.30 38.35
CA GLN A 113 18.50 -63.16 38.95
C GLN A 113 17.46 -62.94 37.86
N THR A 114 16.39 -63.74 37.87
CA THR A 114 15.28 -63.60 36.93
C THR A 114 14.24 -62.66 37.54
N LEU A 115 13.94 -61.54 36.87
CA LEU A 115 12.98 -60.55 37.36
C LEU A 115 12.26 -59.81 36.22
N SER A 116 11.07 -59.28 36.49
CA SER A 116 10.44 -58.23 35.68
C SER A 116 10.55 -56.87 36.38
N VAL A 117 10.55 -55.78 35.59
CA VAL A 117 10.44 -54.41 36.09
C VAL A 117 9.02 -53.94 35.85
N GLN A 118 8.29 -53.60 36.90
CA GLN A 118 6.86 -53.30 36.87
C GLN A 118 6.55 -51.86 37.26
N GLY A 119 5.53 -51.28 36.63
CA GLY A 119 5.10 -49.90 36.82
C GLY A 119 3.71 -49.79 37.42
N SER A 120 3.49 -48.77 38.25
CA SER A 120 2.15 -48.39 38.72
C SER A 120 2.08 -46.89 39.05
N THR A 121 0.92 -46.27 38.86
CA THR A 121 0.62 -44.91 39.33
C THR A 121 -0.11 -44.90 40.68
N ASN A 122 -0.83 -45.98 41.02
CA ASN A 122 -1.67 -46.08 42.22
C ASN A 122 -1.14 -47.02 43.31
N GLY A 123 -0.06 -47.76 43.02
CA GLY A 123 0.62 -48.65 43.98
C GLY A 123 -0.05 -50.00 44.21
N THR A 124 -1.19 -50.28 43.55
CA THR A 124 -1.98 -51.51 43.69
C THR A 124 -2.07 -52.31 42.39
N ALA A 125 -2.35 -51.66 41.25
CA ALA A 125 -2.37 -52.28 39.93
C ALA A 125 -1.02 -52.07 39.22
N TYR A 126 -0.36 -53.15 38.78
CA TYR A 126 0.95 -53.10 38.14
C TYR A 126 0.93 -53.76 36.76
N SER A 127 1.65 -53.18 35.81
CA SER A 127 2.00 -53.76 34.51
C SER A 127 3.52 -53.98 34.42
N ASP A 128 3.97 -54.99 33.66
CA ASP A 128 5.39 -55.12 33.30
C ASP A 128 5.77 -53.97 32.35
N ILE A 129 6.77 -53.16 32.72
CA ILE A 129 7.49 -52.23 31.84
C ILE A 129 8.56 -53.00 31.06
N VAL A 130 9.25 -53.91 31.76
CA VAL A 130 10.19 -54.88 31.19
C VAL A 130 9.78 -56.27 31.67
N THR A 131 9.52 -57.16 30.73
CA THR A 131 9.04 -58.53 30.99
C THR A 131 10.09 -59.39 31.69
N SER A 132 9.65 -60.46 32.36
CA SER A 132 10.52 -61.26 33.22
C SER A 132 11.66 -61.94 32.46
N THR A 133 12.91 -61.62 32.79
CA THR A 133 14.10 -62.21 32.15
C THR A 133 15.29 -62.34 33.11
N GLY A 134 16.28 -63.14 32.73
CA GLY A 134 17.47 -63.44 33.52
C GLY A 134 18.56 -62.38 33.39
N HIS A 135 18.84 -61.65 34.48
CA HIS A 135 19.88 -60.61 34.54
C HIS A 135 21.15 -61.13 35.21
N ASN A 136 22.28 -61.05 34.50
CA ASN A 136 23.58 -61.57 34.94
C ASN A 136 24.40 -60.52 35.70
N PHE A 137 24.55 -60.72 37.00
CA PHE A 137 25.44 -59.95 37.86
C PHE A 137 26.83 -60.62 37.86
N THR A 138 27.87 -59.89 37.48
CA THR A 138 29.25 -60.42 37.44
C THR A 138 30.26 -59.47 38.08
N PRO A 139 31.29 -59.97 38.82
CA PRO A 139 32.32 -59.13 39.44
C PRO A 139 33.09 -58.23 38.47
N ALA A 140 33.23 -58.67 37.20
CA ALA A 140 33.86 -57.89 36.14
C ALA A 140 33.16 -56.54 35.90
N ASN A 141 31.84 -56.48 36.10
CA ASN A 141 31.02 -55.26 36.03
C ASN A 141 30.65 -54.76 37.44
N ALA A 142 31.50 -55.02 38.44
CA ALA A 142 31.26 -54.73 39.86
C ALA A 142 29.88 -55.19 40.35
N ASN A 143 29.39 -56.34 39.86
CA ASN A 143 28.03 -56.85 40.07
C ASN A 143 26.92 -55.79 39.87
N THR A 144 27.00 -55.01 38.78
CA THR A 144 26.00 -54.01 38.38
C THR A 144 25.27 -54.44 37.09
N VAL A 145 23.95 -54.21 37.03
CA VAL A 145 23.09 -54.40 35.86
C VAL A 145 22.27 -53.14 35.63
N THR A 146 22.30 -52.59 34.40
CA THR A 146 21.40 -51.49 33.99
C THR A 146 20.29 -52.05 33.10
N ILE A 147 19.05 -51.64 33.34
CA ILE A 147 17.87 -52.01 32.54
C ILE A 147 17.20 -50.73 32.05
N THR A 148 17.32 -50.45 30.75
CA THR A 148 16.72 -49.28 30.07
C THR A 148 15.42 -49.65 29.37
N PHE A 149 14.46 -48.73 29.34
CA PHE A 149 13.15 -48.89 28.69
C PHE A 149 12.63 -47.54 28.16
N PRO A 150 11.62 -47.52 27.26
CA PRO A 150 10.99 -46.27 26.85
C PRO A 150 10.47 -45.48 28.05
N ALA A 151 10.66 -44.16 28.05
CA ALA A 151 10.32 -43.31 29.18
C ALA A 151 8.83 -43.46 29.56
N THR A 152 8.58 -43.96 30.77
CA THR A 152 7.25 -44.37 31.24
C THR A 152 6.88 -43.62 32.52
N SER A 153 5.71 -42.97 32.54
CA SER A 153 5.23 -42.19 33.68
C SER A 153 4.64 -43.07 34.78
N VAL A 154 5.36 -43.25 35.89
CA VAL A 154 4.98 -44.12 37.01
C VAL A 154 5.32 -43.49 38.36
N ARG A 155 4.55 -43.83 39.40
CA ARG A 155 4.87 -43.46 40.79
C ARG A 155 5.62 -44.59 41.51
N TYR A 156 5.27 -45.83 41.22
CA TYR A 156 5.84 -47.01 41.84
C TYR A 156 6.58 -47.83 40.79
N VAL A 157 7.85 -48.12 41.06
CA VAL A 157 8.66 -49.07 40.27
C VAL A 157 8.90 -50.30 41.15
N ARG A 158 8.47 -51.48 40.69
CA ARG A 158 8.56 -52.73 41.43
C ARG A 158 9.32 -53.78 40.64
N LEU A 159 10.42 -54.28 41.20
CA LEU A 159 11.11 -55.46 40.72
C LEU A 159 10.39 -56.69 41.24
N ASN A 160 10.04 -57.62 40.37
CA ASN A 160 9.38 -58.88 40.74
C ASN A 160 10.31 -60.06 40.39
N ILE A 161 11.04 -60.55 41.39
CA ILE A 161 12.11 -61.54 41.27
C ILE A 161 11.53 -62.95 41.42
N THR A 162 11.80 -63.82 40.44
CA THR A 162 11.26 -65.18 40.34
C THR A 162 12.31 -66.27 40.55
N ALA A 163 13.61 -65.97 40.39
CA ALA A 163 14.71 -66.89 40.66
C ALA A 163 16.03 -66.15 40.92
N ASN A 164 16.97 -66.80 41.62
CA ASN A 164 18.36 -66.37 41.81
C ASN A 164 19.26 -67.62 41.79
N THR A 165 20.34 -67.64 41.00
CA THR A 165 21.23 -68.80 40.89
C THR A 165 22.32 -68.88 41.96
N GLY A 166 22.54 -67.80 42.72
CA GLY A 166 23.56 -67.75 43.78
C GLY A 166 23.05 -68.01 45.19
N TRP A 167 21.74 -67.85 45.43
CA TRP A 167 21.10 -68.02 46.74
C TRP A 167 19.57 -68.16 46.56
N PRO A 168 18.81 -68.87 47.41
CA PRO A 168 17.38 -69.10 47.20
C PRO A 168 16.46 -67.91 47.60
N ALA A 169 16.94 -66.67 47.50
CA ALA A 169 16.19 -65.45 47.79
C ALA A 169 16.44 -64.36 46.75
N GLY A 170 15.52 -63.39 46.64
CA GLY A 170 15.80 -62.13 45.95
C GLY A 170 16.77 -61.31 46.78
N GLN A 171 17.84 -60.83 46.16
CA GLN A 171 18.91 -60.07 46.83
C GLN A 171 19.28 -58.84 46.00
N LEU A 172 19.47 -57.68 46.61
CA LEU A 172 20.04 -56.49 45.96
C LEU A 172 20.79 -55.63 46.99
N SER A 173 21.90 -55.02 46.58
CA SER A 173 22.59 -53.97 47.36
C SER A 173 22.22 -52.56 46.93
N GLU A 174 21.88 -52.33 45.66
CA GLU A 174 21.28 -51.07 45.24
C GLU A 174 20.14 -51.34 44.26
N PHE A 175 19.11 -50.49 44.37
CA PHE A 175 18.06 -50.33 43.39
C PHE A 175 17.96 -48.83 43.10
N GLU A 176 18.61 -48.38 42.03
CA GLU A 176 18.53 -47.01 41.53
C GLU A 176 17.43 -46.92 40.45
N VAL A 177 16.73 -45.78 40.40
CA VAL A 177 15.69 -45.47 39.42
C VAL A 177 16.04 -44.11 38.83
N HIS A 178 16.04 -43.97 37.51
CA HIS A 178 16.35 -42.71 36.83
C HIS A 178 15.32 -42.36 35.76
N GLY A 179 15.26 -41.08 35.41
CA GLY A 179 14.58 -40.59 34.24
C GLY A 179 14.98 -39.14 33.93
N PRO A 180 14.37 -38.50 32.93
CA PRO A 180 14.66 -37.11 32.54
C PRO A 180 14.12 -36.06 33.53
N ASP A 181 13.58 -36.49 34.68
CA ASP A 181 12.75 -35.71 35.59
C ASP A 181 13.60 -34.94 36.63
N THR A 182 13.90 -33.68 36.33
CA THR A 182 14.82 -32.84 37.12
C THR A 182 14.13 -32.19 38.32
N GLY A 183 13.93 -32.97 39.39
CA GLY A 183 13.66 -32.45 40.74
C GLY A 183 12.39 -31.59 40.84
N GLY A 184 11.22 -32.25 40.89
CA GLY A 184 9.91 -31.63 40.81
C GLY A 184 9.68 -30.39 41.68
N ASP A 185 8.91 -29.45 41.11
CA ASP A 185 8.70 -28.10 41.66
C ASP A 185 8.00 -28.08 43.01
N THR A 186 8.36 -27.10 43.83
CA THR A 186 7.80 -26.84 45.17
C THR A 186 7.39 -25.39 45.39
N GLN A 187 7.64 -24.51 44.41
CA GLN A 187 7.16 -23.15 44.40
C GLN A 187 5.82 -23.09 43.65
N ALA A 188 4.90 -22.25 44.12
CA ALA A 188 3.63 -22.05 43.46
C ALA A 188 3.71 -20.90 42.44
N PRO A 189 3.00 -20.99 41.30
CA PRO A 189 2.88 -19.89 40.35
C PRO A 189 2.39 -18.59 41.00
N THR A 190 2.74 -17.44 40.40
CA THR A 190 2.15 -16.16 40.77
C THR A 190 0.63 -16.15 40.53
N ALA A 191 -0.12 -15.35 41.29
CA ALA A 191 -1.55 -15.15 40.98
C ALA A 191 -1.73 -14.55 39.56
N PRO A 192 -2.74 -14.98 38.79
CA PRO A 192 -3.05 -14.37 37.50
C PRO A 192 -3.44 -12.90 37.67
N GLY A 193 -2.81 -12.02 36.88
CA GLY A 193 -3.06 -10.58 36.93
C GLY A 193 -4.26 -10.17 36.08
N ASN A 194 -4.82 -8.98 36.35
CA ASN A 194 -5.80 -8.32 35.48
C ASN A 194 -6.97 -9.21 35.01
N LEU A 195 -7.57 -10.01 35.90
CA LEU A 195 -8.80 -10.72 35.56
C LEU A 195 -9.89 -9.69 35.25
N ALA A 196 -10.45 -9.77 34.06
CA ALA A 196 -11.57 -8.98 33.58
C ALA A 196 -12.69 -9.91 33.10
N LEU A 197 -13.92 -9.41 33.06
CA LEU A 197 -15.04 -10.07 32.38
C LEU A 197 -15.63 -9.15 31.31
N THR A 198 -16.15 -9.77 30.26
CA THR A 198 -16.95 -9.14 29.20
C THR A 198 -18.17 -10.01 28.93
N GLU A 199 -19.31 -9.43 28.57
CA GLU A 199 -20.53 -10.19 28.23
C GLU A 199 -20.78 -10.09 26.71
N PRO A 200 -20.15 -10.96 25.88
CA PRO A 200 -20.24 -10.85 24.42
C PRO A 200 -21.61 -11.22 23.84
N ALA A 201 -22.47 -11.86 24.63
CA ALA A 201 -23.86 -12.15 24.32
C ALA A 201 -24.65 -12.34 25.62
N SER A 202 -25.98 -12.21 25.57
CA SER A 202 -26.83 -12.38 26.76
C SER A 202 -26.62 -13.77 27.38
N GLY A 203 -26.16 -13.79 28.63
CA GLY A 203 -25.86 -15.02 29.36
C GLY A 203 -24.54 -15.72 29.01
N GLN A 204 -23.66 -15.08 28.23
CA GLN A 204 -22.25 -15.49 28.09
C GLN A 204 -21.35 -14.52 28.84
N ILE A 205 -20.39 -15.05 29.61
CA ILE A 205 -19.42 -14.27 30.37
C ILE A 205 -18.03 -14.73 29.94
N ARG A 206 -17.37 -13.93 29.11
CA ARG A 206 -15.99 -14.16 28.65
C ARG A 206 -15.02 -13.47 29.60
N LEU A 207 -14.33 -14.29 30.38
CA LEU A 207 -13.19 -13.92 31.20
C LEU A 207 -11.92 -13.79 30.36
N ALA A 208 -11.04 -12.87 30.75
CA ALA A 208 -9.68 -12.75 30.26
C ALA A 208 -8.74 -12.35 31.40
N TRP A 209 -7.50 -12.84 31.41
CA TRP A 209 -6.49 -12.52 32.44
C TRP A 209 -5.09 -12.41 31.84
N SER A 210 -4.20 -11.72 32.54
CA SER A 210 -2.76 -11.72 32.25
C SER A 210 -2.11 -13.00 32.76
N ALA A 211 -1.14 -13.52 32.02
CA ALA A 211 -0.45 -14.75 32.35
C ALA A 211 0.21 -14.70 33.74
N ALA A 212 0.16 -15.81 34.46
CA ALA A 212 0.98 -16.06 35.63
C ALA A 212 2.41 -16.46 35.21
N THR A 213 3.36 -16.27 36.12
CA THR A 213 4.75 -16.69 35.98
C THR A 213 5.10 -17.73 37.04
N ASP A 214 6.02 -18.61 36.70
CA ASP A 214 6.43 -19.76 37.49
C ASP A 214 7.88 -20.15 37.13
N ASN A 215 8.58 -20.85 38.01
CA ASN A 215 10.00 -21.20 37.84
C ASN A 215 10.26 -22.50 37.06
N VAL A 216 9.27 -23.38 36.86
CA VAL A 216 9.34 -24.50 35.90
C VAL A 216 8.31 -24.35 34.79
N GLY A 217 7.08 -23.93 35.10
CA GLY A 217 6.09 -23.50 34.12
C GLY A 217 4.64 -23.75 34.52
N VAL A 218 3.79 -22.75 34.27
CA VAL A 218 2.33 -22.87 34.40
C VAL A 218 1.79 -23.84 33.36
N THR A 219 1.21 -24.96 33.78
CA THR A 219 0.58 -25.96 32.90
C THR A 219 -0.92 -25.74 32.73
N GLY A 220 -1.57 -25.00 33.62
CA GLY A 220 -2.99 -24.70 33.52
C GLY A 220 -3.49 -23.54 34.38
N TYR A 221 -4.72 -23.11 34.11
CA TYR A 221 -5.47 -22.18 34.94
C TYR A 221 -6.79 -22.79 35.40
N VAL A 222 -7.04 -22.79 36.71
CA VAL A 222 -8.31 -23.23 37.31
C VAL A 222 -9.24 -22.02 37.44
N VAL A 223 -10.40 -22.09 36.79
CA VAL A 223 -11.41 -21.03 36.86
C VAL A 223 -12.45 -21.37 37.93
N TYR A 224 -12.65 -20.46 38.87
CA TYR A 224 -13.67 -20.57 39.92
C TYR A 224 -14.85 -19.65 39.63
N ARG A 225 -16.06 -20.11 39.91
CA ARG A 225 -17.32 -19.35 39.94
C ARG A 225 -17.98 -19.55 41.29
N ASN A 226 -18.30 -18.48 42.01
CA ASN A 226 -18.86 -18.52 43.37
C ASN A 226 -18.07 -19.48 44.28
N ASN A 227 -16.73 -19.36 44.25
CA ASN A 227 -15.75 -20.20 44.94
C ASN A 227 -15.74 -21.70 44.58
N THR A 228 -16.49 -22.13 43.56
CA THR A 228 -16.51 -23.51 43.05
C THR A 228 -15.71 -23.59 41.75
N ALA A 229 -14.79 -24.54 41.63
CA ALA A 229 -14.05 -24.73 40.37
C ALA A 229 -15.00 -25.19 39.26
N VAL A 230 -14.98 -24.50 38.11
CA VAL A 230 -15.82 -24.77 36.94
C VAL A 230 -15.07 -25.56 35.88
N THR A 231 -13.82 -25.19 35.64
CA THR A 231 -12.96 -25.84 34.63
C THR A 231 -11.47 -25.66 34.95
N THR A 232 -10.62 -26.36 34.23
CA THR A 232 -9.19 -26.08 34.12
C THR A 232 -8.83 -25.97 32.64
N VAL A 233 -8.24 -24.85 32.24
CA VAL A 233 -7.71 -24.63 30.87
C VAL A 233 -6.19 -24.77 30.87
N ALA A 234 -5.58 -24.99 29.70
CA ALA A 234 -4.13 -25.14 29.57
C ALA A 234 -3.36 -23.83 29.84
N GLY A 235 -2.09 -23.92 30.22
CA GLY A 235 -1.26 -22.79 30.68
C GLY A 235 -0.97 -21.70 29.62
N ASN A 236 -1.26 -21.98 28.35
CA ASN A 236 -1.23 -21.01 27.25
C ASN A 236 -2.60 -20.38 26.94
N VAL A 237 -3.66 -20.76 27.66
CA VAL A 237 -5.02 -20.24 27.49
C VAL A 237 -5.29 -19.17 28.55
N LEU A 238 -5.49 -17.93 28.09
CA LEU A 238 -5.66 -16.74 28.93
C LEU A 238 -7.10 -16.18 28.92
N THR A 239 -8.04 -16.94 28.35
CA THR A 239 -9.46 -16.59 28.23
C THR A 239 -10.35 -17.79 28.47
N TYR A 240 -11.56 -17.55 28.98
CA TYR A 240 -12.57 -18.60 29.15
C TYR A 240 -13.98 -18.00 29.08
N THR A 241 -14.87 -18.62 28.31
CA THR A 241 -16.30 -18.24 28.26
C THR A 241 -17.12 -19.20 29.09
N ASP A 242 -17.91 -18.66 30.00
CA ASP A 242 -18.89 -19.38 30.81
C ASP A 242 -20.31 -18.97 30.43
N ASN A 243 -21.25 -19.91 30.46
CA ASN A 243 -22.65 -19.68 30.10
C ASN A 243 -23.51 -19.70 31.37
N GLN A 244 -24.05 -18.56 31.78
CA GLN A 244 -24.83 -18.38 33.01
C GLN A 244 -26.06 -17.51 32.74
N PRO A 245 -27.27 -17.86 33.25
CA PRO A 245 -28.48 -17.05 33.05
C PRO A 245 -28.26 -15.58 33.41
N ALA A 246 -28.84 -14.63 32.66
CA ALA A 246 -28.61 -13.18 32.88
C ALA A 246 -28.95 -12.71 34.30
N SER A 247 -29.94 -13.35 34.95
CA SER A 247 -30.36 -13.10 36.33
C SER A 247 -29.42 -13.70 37.40
N ALA A 248 -28.43 -14.52 37.04
CA ALA A 248 -27.55 -15.18 37.99
C ALA A 248 -26.42 -14.23 38.44
N THR A 249 -26.35 -13.92 39.74
CA THR A 249 -25.18 -13.24 40.31
C THR A 249 -24.03 -14.24 40.42
N VAL A 250 -22.93 -13.95 39.73
CA VAL A 250 -21.76 -14.84 39.66
C VAL A 250 -20.47 -14.05 39.82
N GLU A 251 -19.56 -14.61 40.61
CA GLU A 251 -18.26 -14.01 40.94
C GLU A 251 -17.14 -14.97 40.58
N TYR A 252 -16.14 -14.50 39.86
CA TYR A 252 -15.04 -15.30 39.34
C TYR A 252 -13.70 -14.92 39.94
N ALA A 253 -12.86 -15.94 40.09
CA ALA A 253 -11.43 -15.85 40.37
C ALA A 253 -10.71 -16.94 39.55
N VAL A 254 -9.45 -16.71 39.20
CA VAL A 254 -8.62 -17.68 38.48
C VAL A 254 -7.35 -17.95 39.29
N ARG A 255 -6.90 -19.21 39.30
CA ARG A 255 -5.58 -19.62 39.82
C ARG A 255 -4.75 -20.22 38.71
N ALA A 256 -3.45 -19.99 38.74
CA ALA A 256 -2.47 -20.70 37.94
C ALA A 256 -2.03 -22.00 38.63
N LYS A 257 -1.63 -22.99 37.84
CA LYS A 257 -1.18 -24.31 38.30
C LYS A 257 0.04 -24.77 37.49
N ASP A 258 1.05 -25.29 38.17
CA ASP A 258 2.31 -25.76 37.56
C ASP A 258 2.25 -27.25 37.14
N ALA A 259 3.41 -27.86 36.85
CA ALA A 259 3.52 -29.29 36.53
C ALA A 259 3.55 -30.22 37.76
N ALA A 260 3.91 -29.70 38.94
CA ALA A 260 3.99 -30.46 40.19
C ALA A 260 2.63 -30.57 40.92
N GLY A 261 1.70 -29.67 40.60
CA GLY A 261 0.37 -29.56 41.18
C GLY A 261 0.20 -28.39 42.15
N ASN A 262 1.20 -27.50 42.31
CA ASN A 262 1.11 -26.31 43.14
C ASN A 262 0.13 -25.30 42.50
N GLU A 263 -0.71 -24.65 43.32
CA GLU A 263 -1.69 -23.65 42.86
C GLU A 263 -1.37 -22.26 43.43
N SER A 264 -1.54 -21.23 42.59
CA SER A 264 -1.37 -19.84 43.00
C SER A 264 -2.43 -19.38 44.00
N ALA A 265 -2.20 -18.22 44.61
CA ALA A 265 -3.31 -17.43 45.18
C ALA A 265 -4.34 -17.05 44.09
N ASP A 266 -5.56 -16.70 44.51
CA ASP A 266 -6.59 -16.14 43.64
C ASP A 266 -6.09 -14.88 42.90
N SER A 267 -6.49 -14.71 41.65
CA SER A 267 -6.48 -13.42 40.95
C SER A 267 -7.31 -12.35 41.69
N ASN A 268 -7.31 -11.11 41.19
CA ASN A 268 -8.41 -10.19 41.53
C ASN A 268 -9.77 -10.83 41.16
N ARG A 269 -10.81 -10.49 41.89
CA ARG A 269 -12.17 -11.02 41.69
C ARG A 269 -12.97 -10.12 40.76
N VAL A 270 -13.78 -10.73 39.90
CA VAL A 270 -14.73 -10.02 39.02
C VAL A 270 -16.13 -10.55 39.21
N ARG A 271 -17.12 -9.65 39.34
CA ARG A 271 -18.48 -10.00 39.73
C ARG A 271 -19.49 -9.50 38.71
N ARG A 272 -20.17 -10.43 38.04
CA ARG A 272 -21.33 -10.15 37.18
C ARG A 272 -22.56 -10.16 38.07
N ALA A 273 -23.08 -8.97 38.39
CA ALA A 273 -24.32 -8.85 39.14
C ALA A 273 -25.49 -9.43 38.32
N GLY A 274 -26.28 -10.32 38.94
CA GLY A 274 -27.44 -10.91 38.28
C GLY A 274 -28.50 -9.85 38.04
N GLN A 275 -28.88 -9.63 36.79
CA GLN A 275 -29.80 -8.55 36.45
C GLN A 275 -31.21 -8.89 36.93
N GLY A 276 -31.64 -8.19 37.98
CA GLY A 276 -32.92 -8.35 38.67
C GLY A 276 -34.10 -7.70 37.94
N GLY A 277 -34.23 -7.99 36.64
CA GLY A 277 -35.20 -7.36 35.73
C GLY A 277 -34.48 -6.81 34.51
N GLY A 278 -34.76 -7.39 33.34
CA GLY A 278 -34.22 -6.98 32.04
C GLY A 278 -32.69 -7.05 31.88
N ALA A 279 -32.23 -6.70 30.68
CA ALA A 279 -30.88 -6.19 30.44
C ALA A 279 -31.00 -4.70 30.06
N ASN A 280 -29.91 -3.92 30.16
CA ASN A 280 -29.89 -2.60 29.51
C ASN A 280 -29.74 -2.79 28.01
N LEU A 281 -30.79 -2.49 27.26
CA LEU A 281 -30.84 -2.64 25.80
C LEU A 281 -30.36 -1.40 25.05
N ALA A 282 -30.05 -0.30 25.76
CA ALA A 282 -29.69 0.99 25.16
C ALA A 282 -28.18 1.21 24.98
N THR A 283 -27.32 0.54 25.75
CA THR A 283 -25.86 0.76 25.72
C THR A 283 -25.27 0.55 24.32
N GLY A 284 -24.54 1.53 23.81
CA GLY A 284 -23.87 1.48 22.49
C GLY A 284 -24.81 1.49 21.27
N LYS A 285 -26.14 1.58 21.46
CA LYS A 285 -27.10 1.64 20.35
C LYS A 285 -27.14 3.02 19.66
N PRO A 286 -27.63 3.12 18.41
CA PRO A 286 -27.86 4.40 17.76
C PRO A 286 -28.80 5.29 18.58
N ILE A 287 -28.37 6.52 18.88
CA ILE A 287 -29.11 7.47 19.72
C ILE A 287 -29.09 8.87 19.07
N GLU A 288 -30.27 9.49 19.00
CA GLU A 288 -30.54 10.72 18.25
C GLU A 288 -31.19 11.78 19.15
N ALA A 289 -30.69 13.01 19.12
CA ALA A 289 -31.24 14.13 19.87
C ALA A 289 -31.82 15.22 18.95
N SER A 290 -32.83 15.95 19.42
CA SER A 290 -33.39 17.10 18.67
C SER A 290 -32.42 18.28 18.55
N SER A 291 -31.47 18.39 19.49
CA SER A 291 -30.40 19.38 19.49
C SER A 291 -29.26 18.94 20.43
N THR A 292 -28.14 19.64 20.37
CA THR A 292 -26.97 19.47 21.24
C THR A 292 -26.34 20.83 21.48
N ILE A 293 -25.76 21.06 22.66
CA ILE A 293 -24.90 22.22 22.94
C ILE A 293 -23.45 21.76 23.19
N HIS A 294 -22.48 22.51 22.67
CA HIS A 294 -21.05 22.17 22.73
C HIS A 294 -20.76 20.72 22.28
N THR A 295 -19.92 19.99 23.03
CA THR A 295 -19.56 18.58 22.78
C THR A 295 -20.44 17.58 23.51
N PHE A 296 -21.56 18.02 24.09
CA PHE A 296 -22.47 17.16 24.87
C PHE A 296 -23.45 16.42 23.96
N VAL A 297 -22.91 15.58 23.06
CA VAL A 297 -23.61 14.86 22.00
C VAL A 297 -24.46 13.69 22.50
N ALA A 298 -25.44 13.26 21.72
CA ALA A 298 -26.38 12.20 22.09
C ALA A 298 -25.72 10.87 22.51
N ALA A 299 -24.62 10.48 21.86
CA ALA A 299 -23.87 9.25 22.17
C ALA A 299 -23.31 9.21 23.61
N ASN A 300 -23.05 10.37 24.21
CA ASN A 300 -22.63 10.52 25.60
C ASN A 300 -23.72 10.13 26.62
N ALA A 301 -24.91 9.72 26.17
CA ALA A 301 -26.02 9.31 27.02
C ALA A 301 -26.28 7.78 26.95
N ASN A 302 -25.46 7.00 26.26
CA ASN A 302 -25.51 5.53 26.30
C ASN A 302 -24.15 4.86 26.10
N ASP A 303 -23.05 5.58 26.36
CA ASP A 303 -21.67 5.09 26.37
C ASP A 303 -21.30 4.35 27.67
N ASN A 304 -22.23 4.28 28.65
CA ASN A 304 -22.04 3.74 29.99
C ASN A 304 -20.94 4.47 30.81
N ASN A 305 -20.67 5.75 30.52
CA ASN A 305 -19.70 6.58 31.22
C ASN A 305 -20.34 7.82 31.87
N LEU A 306 -20.59 7.76 33.18
CA LEU A 306 -21.25 8.85 33.92
C LEU A 306 -20.43 10.16 34.04
N ALA A 307 -19.20 10.21 33.52
CA ALA A 307 -18.42 11.44 33.41
C ALA A 307 -18.79 12.26 32.16
N THR A 308 -19.19 11.61 31.07
CA THR A 308 -19.74 12.23 29.86
C THR A 308 -21.25 12.47 30.02
N TYR A 309 -21.83 13.34 29.18
CA TYR A 309 -23.28 13.55 29.12
C TYR A 309 -23.73 14.21 27.80
N TRP A 310 -25.01 14.05 27.47
CA TRP A 310 -25.75 14.83 26.49
C TRP A 310 -26.43 16.04 27.13
N GLU A 311 -26.45 17.19 26.44
CA GLU A 311 -27.28 18.34 26.78
C GLU A 311 -27.90 18.99 25.55
N SER A 312 -29.21 19.26 25.59
CA SER A 312 -29.93 19.93 24.51
C SER A 312 -29.64 21.43 24.44
N ASN A 313 -29.57 21.97 23.23
CA ASN A 313 -29.60 23.42 23.04
C ASN A 313 -31.05 23.91 23.20
N GLY A 314 -31.43 24.25 24.43
CA GLY A 314 -32.77 24.72 24.80
C GLY A 314 -33.82 23.61 24.94
N LEU A 315 -35.08 24.03 25.15
CA LEU A 315 -36.24 23.18 25.44
C LEU A 315 -37.51 23.68 24.71
N PRO A 316 -38.47 22.80 24.37
CA PRO A 316 -38.48 21.36 24.60
C PRO A 316 -37.49 20.60 23.73
N ALA A 317 -37.02 19.45 24.19
CA ALA A 317 -36.04 18.63 23.50
C ALA A 317 -36.38 17.14 23.56
N THR A 318 -35.87 16.34 22.62
CA THR A 318 -36.00 14.88 22.61
C THR A 318 -34.65 14.19 22.55
N LEU A 319 -34.56 13.02 23.19
CA LEU A 319 -33.46 12.06 23.06
C LEU A 319 -34.07 10.68 22.76
N THR A 320 -33.69 10.05 21.65
CA THR A 320 -34.30 8.83 21.12
C THR A 320 -33.25 7.75 20.91
N VAL A 321 -33.36 6.60 21.58
CA VAL A 321 -32.47 5.43 21.36
C VAL A 321 -33.19 4.35 20.57
N LYS A 322 -32.51 3.80 19.55
CA LYS A 322 -33.03 2.75 18.66
C LYS A 322 -32.46 1.40 19.09
N LEU A 323 -33.28 0.54 19.67
CA LEU A 323 -32.88 -0.78 20.18
C LEU A 323 -32.52 -1.76 19.04
N GLY A 324 -32.99 -1.49 17.81
CA GLY A 324 -32.82 -2.31 16.61
C GLY A 324 -34.08 -3.13 16.32
N SER A 325 -34.45 -3.99 17.26
CA SER A 325 -35.67 -4.82 17.20
C SER A 325 -36.63 -4.47 18.34
N ASN A 326 -37.89 -4.94 18.23
CA ASN A 326 -38.81 -4.93 19.36
C ASN A 326 -38.20 -5.60 20.62
N ALA A 327 -38.47 -5.00 21.77
CA ALA A 327 -38.19 -5.50 23.10
C ALA A 327 -39.36 -5.20 24.04
N ASP A 328 -39.63 -6.11 24.97
CA ASP A 328 -40.58 -5.92 26.06
C ASP A 328 -39.86 -5.22 27.23
N VAL A 329 -40.22 -3.96 27.52
CA VAL A 329 -39.54 -3.10 28.50
C VAL A 329 -40.28 -3.03 29.83
N SER A 330 -39.52 -2.89 30.92
CA SER A 330 -39.98 -2.94 32.31
C SER A 330 -39.61 -1.71 33.13
N SER A 331 -38.48 -1.06 32.85
CA SER A 331 -38.15 0.26 33.39
C SER A 331 -37.22 1.05 32.47
N VAL A 332 -37.15 2.35 32.71
CA VAL A 332 -36.14 3.25 32.14
C VAL A 332 -35.36 3.87 33.29
N VAL A 333 -34.04 3.79 33.27
CA VAL A 333 -33.19 4.49 34.22
C VAL A 333 -32.54 5.67 33.52
N VAL A 334 -32.77 6.88 34.01
CA VAL A 334 -32.12 8.11 33.55
C VAL A 334 -31.15 8.55 34.62
N LYS A 335 -29.91 8.89 34.23
CA LYS A 335 -28.86 9.33 35.15
C LYS A 335 -28.30 10.68 34.72
N LEU A 336 -27.83 11.45 35.69
CA LEU A 336 -26.88 12.54 35.52
C LEU A 336 -25.54 12.14 36.16
N ASN A 337 -24.49 12.92 35.89
CA ASN A 337 -23.19 12.71 36.53
C ASN A 337 -23.33 12.77 38.07
N PRO A 338 -22.80 11.80 38.85
CA PRO A 338 -22.99 11.70 40.30
C PRO A 338 -22.13 12.67 41.13
N ASP A 339 -21.27 13.48 40.51
CA ASP A 339 -20.47 14.48 41.21
C ASP A 339 -21.36 15.50 41.96
N GLN A 340 -20.97 15.84 43.19
CA GLN A 340 -21.68 16.83 44.01
C GLN A 340 -21.69 18.23 43.37
N ALA A 341 -20.72 18.53 42.50
CA ALA A 341 -20.66 19.77 41.72
C ALA A 341 -21.87 19.98 40.80
N TRP A 342 -22.60 18.93 40.44
CA TRP A 342 -23.82 19.06 39.62
C TRP A 342 -25.02 19.66 40.36
N GLY A 343 -25.05 19.58 41.70
CA GLY A 343 -26.19 19.99 42.51
C GLY A 343 -27.43 19.11 42.30
N ALA A 344 -28.46 19.32 43.13
CA ALA A 344 -29.76 18.66 42.94
C ALA A 344 -30.56 19.35 41.82
N ARG A 345 -31.15 18.56 40.91
CA ARG A 345 -31.89 19.05 39.75
C ARG A 345 -33.26 18.38 39.65
N THR A 346 -34.26 19.09 39.15
CA THR A 346 -35.54 18.52 38.73
C THR A 346 -35.68 18.67 37.23
N GLN A 347 -35.84 17.57 36.51
CA GLN A 347 -36.16 17.59 35.08
C GLN A 347 -37.63 17.19 34.89
N ASN A 348 -38.38 17.95 34.09
CA ASN A 348 -39.72 17.58 33.67
C ASN A 348 -39.65 16.94 32.29
N PHE A 349 -40.02 15.66 32.19
CA PHE A 349 -40.04 14.93 30.92
C PHE A 349 -41.13 13.84 30.90
N GLU A 350 -41.42 13.34 29.71
CA GLU A 350 -42.24 12.13 29.50
C GLU A 350 -41.44 11.04 28.77
N VAL A 351 -41.84 9.78 28.97
CA VAL A 351 -41.22 8.60 28.36
C VAL A 351 -42.16 8.06 27.28
N LEU A 352 -41.69 8.09 26.05
CA LEU A 352 -42.40 7.65 24.86
C LEU A 352 -41.75 6.39 24.27
N GLY A 353 -42.53 5.57 23.59
CA GLY A 353 -42.10 4.34 22.95
C GLY A 353 -42.65 4.20 21.53
N ARG A 354 -41.97 3.44 20.67
CA ARG A 354 -42.45 3.12 19.32
C ARG A 354 -42.13 1.66 18.99
N GLU A 355 -43.14 0.91 18.58
CA GLU A 355 -43.02 -0.48 18.11
C GLU A 355 -42.41 -0.51 16.70
N GLN A 356 -41.69 -1.58 16.31
CA GLN A 356 -40.85 -1.60 15.09
C GLN A 356 -41.59 -1.34 13.77
N ASN A 357 -42.92 -1.54 13.71
CA ASN A 357 -43.78 -1.30 12.56
C ASN A 357 -44.61 -0.01 12.68
N ALA A 358 -44.55 0.67 13.83
CA ALA A 358 -45.33 1.88 14.10
C ALA A 358 -44.60 3.14 13.61
N THR A 359 -45.32 4.04 12.93
CA THR A 359 -44.76 5.32 12.47
C THR A 359 -44.66 6.37 13.58
N ALA A 360 -45.60 6.36 14.53
CA ALA A 360 -45.74 7.33 15.61
C ALA A 360 -45.36 6.75 16.99
N PHE A 361 -44.92 7.64 17.89
CA PHE A 361 -44.64 7.30 19.29
C PHE A 361 -45.92 7.31 20.14
N THR A 362 -45.97 6.45 21.16
CA THR A 362 -47.01 6.40 22.20
C THR A 362 -46.40 6.65 23.58
N THR A 363 -47.20 7.12 24.54
CA THR A 363 -46.72 7.41 25.91
C THR A 363 -46.62 6.12 26.74
N LEU A 364 -45.41 5.81 27.22
CA LEU A 364 -45.15 4.72 28.17
C LEU A 364 -45.25 5.20 29.62
N SER A 365 -44.79 6.43 29.89
CA SER A 365 -44.99 7.13 31.16
C SER A 365 -45.21 8.61 30.90
N GLY A 366 -46.29 9.15 31.46
CA GLY A 366 -46.72 10.53 31.23
C GLY A 366 -45.81 11.57 31.87
N ARG A 367 -45.92 12.82 31.41
CA ARG A 367 -45.07 13.93 31.82
C ARG A 367 -45.05 14.15 33.34
N ALA A 368 -43.89 13.98 33.95
CA ALA A 368 -43.68 14.09 35.38
C ALA A 368 -42.39 14.85 35.74
N ASN A 369 -42.31 15.30 36.99
CA ASN A 369 -41.09 15.88 37.57
C ASN A 369 -40.22 14.76 38.15
N HIS A 370 -38.99 14.65 37.65
CA HIS A 370 -38.00 13.68 38.09
C HIS A 370 -36.87 14.39 38.82
N VAL A 371 -36.67 14.05 40.10
CA VAL A 371 -35.68 14.70 40.98
C VAL A 371 -34.38 13.88 41.00
N PHE A 372 -33.32 14.50 40.51
CA PHE A 372 -31.95 14.00 40.52
C PHE A 372 -31.22 14.62 41.71
N ASN A 373 -30.71 13.78 42.61
CA ASN A 373 -29.97 14.22 43.80
C ASN A 373 -28.57 13.55 43.82
N PRO A 374 -27.46 14.31 43.87
CA PRO A 374 -26.11 13.75 43.96
C PRO A 374 -25.90 12.84 45.18
N SER A 375 -26.60 13.09 46.31
CA SER A 375 -26.52 12.20 47.48
C SER A 375 -27.21 10.84 47.27
N ALA A 376 -27.99 10.71 46.19
CA ALA A 376 -28.64 9.49 45.71
C ALA A 376 -28.10 9.07 44.32
N GLN A 377 -26.83 9.37 44.04
CA GLN A 377 -26.13 9.01 42.80
C GLN A 377 -26.75 9.58 41.50
N ASN A 378 -27.57 10.63 41.59
CA ASN A 378 -28.18 11.31 40.43
C ASN A 378 -28.88 10.34 39.46
N THR A 379 -29.56 9.32 39.98
CA THR A 379 -30.30 8.31 39.19
C THR A 379 -31.79 8.39 39.47
N VAL A 380 -32.61 8.21 38.43
CA VAL A 380 -34.07 8.07 38.51
C VAL A 380 -34.50 6.87 37.68
N GLU A 381 -35.16 5.91 38.31
CA GLU A 381 -35.82 4.79 37.62
C GLU A 381 -37.32 5.09 37.45
N ILE A 382 -37.83 4.80 36.25
CA ILE A 382 -39.21 5.00 35.83
C ILE A 382 -39.75 3.64 35.38
N PRO A 383 -40.64 2.99 36.17
CA PRO A 383 -41.33 1.79 35.72
C PRO A 383 -42.15 2.09 34.44
N VAL A 384 -42.02 1.22 33.44
CA VAL A 384 -42.79 1.28 32.18
C VAL A 384 -43.27 -0.12 31.81
N SER A 385 -44.23 -0.19 30.88
CA SER A 385 -44.62 -1.45 30.26
C SER A 385 -45.02 -1.21 28.81
N GLY A 386 -44.46 -2.00 27.90
CA GLY A 386 -44.74 -1.91 26.47
C GLY A 386 -43.75 -2.72 25.63
N ARG A 387 -44.11 -2.95 24.37
CA ARG A 387 -43.22 -3.52 23.35
C ARG A 387 -42.77 -2.42 22.39
N ILE A 388 -41.45 -2.19 22.30
CA ILE A 388 -40.87 -1.08 21.56
C ILE A 388 -39.56 -1.46 20.87
N ALA A 389 -39.26 -0.83 19.74
CA ALA A 389 -37.94 -0.80 19.11
C ALA A 389 -37.24 0.57 19.27
N ASP A 390 -37.98 1.66 19.46
CA ASP A 390 -37.41 2.95 19.88
C ASP A 390 -37.95 3.39 21.25
N LEU A 391 -37.08 3.95 22.08
CA LEU A 391 -37.47 4.70 23.27
C LEU A 391 -37.07 6.17 23.13
N ARG A 392 -37.97 7.08 23.49
CA ARG A 392 -37.75 8.52 23.47
C ARG A 392 -38.05 9.16 24.82
N LEU A 393 -37.09 9.91 25.37
CA LEU A 393 -37.36 10.92 26.38
C LEU A 393 -37.76 12.22 25.68
N GLN A 394 -38.75 12.94 26.22
CA GLN A 394 -39.09 14.29 25.77
C GLN A 394 -39.14 15.26 26.96
N PHE A 395 -38.23 16.23 26.98
CA PHE A 395 -38.00 17.18 28.07
C PHE A 395 -38.71 18.51 27.85
N PHE A 396 -39.15 19.14 28.95
CA PHE A 396 -39.89 20.41 28.97
C PHE A 396 -39.36 21.43 29.99
N SER A 397 -38.68 20.99 31.05
CA SER A 397 -37.93 21.87 31.96
C SER A 397 -36.76 21.14 32.62
N ASN A 398 -35.74 21.88 33.03
CA ASN A 398 -34.63 21.44 33.88
C ASN A 398 -34.28 22.57 34.85
N THR A 399 -34.02 22.26 36.13
CA THR A 399 -33.56 23.27 37.10
C THR A 399 -32.03 23.22 37.21
N GLY A 400 -31.35 24.27 36.73
CA GLY A 400 -29.90 24.40 36.84
C GLY A 400 -29.14 24.27 35.51
N ALA A 401 -29.84 24.07 34.39
CA ALA A 401 -29.31 24.15 33.03
C ALA A 401 -30.41 24.61 32.05
N PRO A 402 -30.06 25.20 30.89
CA PRO A 402 -31.04 25.63 29.88
C PRO A 402 -31.60 24.46 29.04
N GLY A 403 -30.87 23.35 28.96
CA GLY A 403 -31.26 22.13 28.24
C GLY A 403 -31.76 21.00 29.13
N GLY A 404 -32.37 19.98 28.51
CA GLY A 404 -32.50 18.65 29.11
C GLY A 404 -31.13 17.95 29.08
N GLN A 405 -30.82 17.15 30.09
CA GLN A 405 -29.51 16.54 30.29
C GLN A 405 -29.62 15.05 30.62
N VAL A 406 -28.70 14.22 30.09
CA VAL A 406 -28.59 12.78 30.39
C VAL A 406 -27.13 12.34 30.32
N ALA A 407 -26.60 11.73 31.38
CA ALA A 407 -25.28 11.09 31.41
C ALA A 407 -25.32 9.57 31.11
N GLU A 408 -26.48 8.92 31.32
CA GLU A 408 -26.73 7.54 30.89
C GLU A 408 -28.25 7.30 30.86
N LEU A 409 -28.74 6.75 29.74
CA LEU A 409 -30.10 6.30 29.50
C LEU A 409 -30.08 4.78 29.39
N GLN A 410 -30.72 4.12 30.34
CA GLN A 410 -30.84 2.66 30.38
C GLN A 410 -32.27 2.26 30.06
N VAL A 411 -32.44 1.38 29.07
CA VAL A 411 -33.74 0.81 28.70
C VAL A 411 -33.76 -0.64 29.16
N ILE A 412 -34.45 -0.90 30.26
CA ILE A 412 -34.41 -2.17 30.98
C ILE A 412 -35.53 -3.08 30.47
N GLY A 413 -35.17 -4.14 29.76
CA GLY A 413 -36.14 -5.05 29.15
C GLY A 413 -35.54 -6.35 28.62
N THR A 414 -36.37 -7.13 27.91
CA THR A 414 -35.97 -8.35 27.21
C THR A 414 -36.32 -8.25 25.73
N ALA A 415 -35.41 -8.67 24.84
CA ALA A 415 -35.68 -8.70 23.41
C ALA A 415 -36.93 -9.56 23.11
N ALA A 416 -37.82 -9.03 22.26
CA ALA A 416 -39.02 -9.74 21.82
C ALA A 416 -38.68 -10.66 20.63
N PRO A 417 -39.54 -11.65 20.30
CA PRO A 417 -39.28 -12.56 19.18
C PRO A 417 -39.14 -11.83 17.84
N ASN A 418 -37.98 -11.96 17.22
CA ASN A 418 -37.67 -11.50 15.86
C ASN A 418 -36.75 -12.52 15.15
N PRO A 419 -36.59 -12.43 13.82
CA PRO A 419 -35.52 -13.09 13.07
C PRO A 419 -34.12 -12.68 13.52
N ASP A 420 -33.12 -13.46 13.10
CA ASP A 420 -31.69 -13.16 13.22
C ASP A 420 -30.99 -14.03 12.17
N LEU A 421 -30.71 -13.46 10.99
CA LEU A 421 -30.20 -14.17 9.81
C LEU A 421 -28.67 -14.13 9.76
N VAL A 422 -28.05 -15.30 9.80
CA VAL A 422 -26.60 -15.47 9.66
C VAL A 422 -26.25 -16.28 8.43
N VAL A 423 -25.14 -15.94 7.76
CA VAL A 423 -24.45 -16.88 6.89
C VAL A 423 -23.52 -17.72 7.78
N ASN A 424 -23.70 -19.05 7.80
CA ASN A 424 -22.93 -19.93 8.69
C ASN A 424 -21.90 -20.82 7.98
N ALA A 425 -21.97 -20.92 6.64
CA ALA A 425 -21.02 -21.68 5.84
C ALA A 425 -20.95 -21.16 4.39
N LEU A 426 -19.77 -21.28 3.79
CA LEU A 426 -19.51 -21.05 2.37
C LEU A 426 -18.76 -22.22 1.76
N SER A 427 -19.03 -22.50 0.48
CA SER A 427 -18.35 -23.51 -0.33
C SER A 427 -18.44 -23.17 -1.82
N TRP A 428 -17.73 -23.90 -2.66
CA TRP A 428 -17.70 -23.68 -4.11
C TRP A 428 -17.48 -24.98 -4.89
N THR A 429 -17.94 -25.00 -6.14
CA THR A 429 -17.66 -26.07 -7.10
C THR A 429 -17.20 -25.49 -8.45
N PRO A 430 -16.24 -26.13 -9.17
CA PRO A 430 -15.39 -27.23 -8.69
C PRO A 430 -14.46 -26.77 -7.55
N ALA A 431 -13.97 -27.71 -6.73
CA ALA A 431 -13.16 -27.38 -5.55
C ALA A 431 -11.79 -26.77 -5.89
N ALA A 432 -11.26 -27.06 -7.08
CA ALA A 432 -10.03 -26.51 -7.65
C ALA A 432 -10.28 -26.12 -9.12
N PRO A 433 -10.82 -24.91 -9.39
CA PRO A 433 -11.03 -24.42 -10.75
C PRO A 433 -9.72 -23.99 -11.44
N SER A 434 -9.78 -23.87 -12.76
CA SER A 434 -8.80 -23.18 -13.60
C SER A 434 -9.38 -21.88 -14.21
N GLU A 435 -8.57 -21.08 -14.91
CA GLU A 435 -9.01 -19.88 -15.65
C GLU A 435 -10.21 -20.13 -16.60
N THR A 436 -10.37 -21.38 -17.07
CA THR A 436 -11.43 -21.84 -17.98
C THR A 436 -12.59 -22.56 -17.29
N SER A 437 -12.57 -22.72 -15.97
CA SER A 437 -13.59 -23.44 -15.21
C SER A 437 -14.69 -22.50 -14.70
N PRO A 438 -15.98 -22.72 -15.04
CA PRO A 438 -17.07 -21.98 -14.43
C PRO A 438 -17.25 -22.37 -12.96
N ILE A 439 -17.39 -21.38 -12.08
CA ILE A 439 -17.45 -21.55 -10.63
C ILE A 439 -18.87 -21.31 -10.13
N THR A 440 -19.38 -22.21 -9.29
CA THR A 440 -20.60 -22.00 -8.51
C THR A 440 -20.24 -21.81 -7.05
N LEU A 441 -20.54 -20.65 -6.47
CA LEU A 441 -20.50 -20.42 -5.04
C LEU A 441 -21.79 -20.95 -4.38
N SER A 442 -21.69 -21.38 -3.13
CA SER A 442 -22.81 -21.89 -2.33
C SER A 442 -22.69 -21.39 -0.89
N GLY A 443 -23.76 -20.76 -0.39
CA GLY A 443 -23.80 -20.14 0.95
C GLY A 443 -24.99 -20.64 1.74
N THR A 444 -24.74 -21.05 2.99
CA THR A 444 -25.81 -21.51 3.89
C THR A 444 -26.22 -20.37 4.81
N VAL A 445 -27.48 -19.97 4.65
CA VAL A 445 -28.16 -18.97 5.48
C VAL A 445 -28.96 -19.71 6.55
N GLN A 446 -28.90 -19.25 7.79
CA GLN A 446 -29.68 -19.76 8.91
C GLN A 446 -30.38 -18.61 9.63
N ASN A 447 -31.65 -18.79 9.98
CA ASN A 447 -32.33 -17.94 10.94
C ASN A 447 -32.08 -18.48 12.36
N THR A 448 -31.13 -17.90 13.09
CA THR A 448 -30.86 -18.21 14.51
C THR A 448 -31.86 -17.54 15.46
N GLY A 449 -32.73 -16.67 14.94
CA GLY A 449 -33.72 -15.92 15.69
C GLY A 449 -34.91 -16.75 16.19
N SER A 450 -35.74 -16.09 17.00
CA SER A 450 -36.88 -16.69 17.69
C SER A 450 -38.23 -16.45 17.00
N ALA A 451 -38.26 -15.71 15.90
CA ALA A 451 -39.40 -15.61 14.98
C ALA A 451 -39.00 -16.00 13.54
N ALA A 452 -39.97 -16.22 12.66
CA ALA A 452 -39.72 -16.57 11.27
C ALA A 452 -39.34 -15.33 10.43
N ALA A 453 -38.28 -15.45 9.64
CA ALA A 453 -37.84 -14.45 8.68
C ALA A 453 -38.73 -14.47 7.42
N PRO A 454 -39.07 -13.31 6.83
CA PRO A 454 -39.59 -13.23 5.47
C PRO A 454 -38.50 -13.61 4.45
N ALA A 455 -38.85 -13.60 3.16
CA ALA A 455 -37.86 -13.79 2.10
C ALA A 455 -36.99 -12.52 1.93
N THR A 456 -35.70 -12.73 1.64
CA THR A 456 -34.71 -11.67 1.37
C THR A 456 -33.69 -12.18 0.33
N THR A 457 -32.47 -11.67 0.29
CA THR A 457 -31.36 -12.12 -0.57
C THR A 457 -30.09 -12.39 0.23
N VAL A 458 -29.13 -13.06 -0.41
CA VAL A 458 -27.73 -13.05 0.01
C VAL A 458 -26.90 -12.46 -1.12
N ASN A 459 -25.99 -11.53 -0.81
CA ASN A 459 -24.92 -11.12 -1.72
C ASN A 459 -23.72 -12.04 -1.53
N PHE A 460 -23.15 -12.56 -2.61
CA PHE A 460 -21.88 -13.28 -2.59
C PHE A 460 -20.73 -12.34 -2.91
N THR A 461 -19.62 -12.46 -2.19
CA THR A 461 -18.39 -11.70 -2.43
C THR A 461 -17.20 -12.59 -2.84
N LEU A 462 -16.30 -12.02 -3.64
CA LEU A 462 -15.08 -12.67 -4.08
C LEU A 462 -13.95 -11.64 -4.17
N GLY A 463 -12.88 -11.83 -3.40
CA GLY A 463 -11.83 -10.81 -3.21
C GLY A 463 -12.26 -9.60 -2.38
N GLY A 464 -13.46 -9.62 -1.80
CA GLY A 464 -14.12 -8.47 -1.14
C GLY A 464 -15.25 -7.85 -1.96
N THR A 465 -15.14 -7.91 -3.30
CA THR A 465 -16.15 -7.47 -4.28
C THR A 465 -17.45 -8.26 -4.18
N VAL A 466 -18.62 -7.60 -4.16
CA VAL A 466 -19.90 -8.28 -4.43
C VAL A 466 -19.96 -8.68 -5.90
N ILE A 467 -20.01 -9.99 -6.19
CA ILE A 467 -20.05 -10.51 -7.57
C ILE A 467 -21.47 -10.88 -8.04
N GLY A 468 -22.46 -10.81 -7.16
CA GLY A 468 -23.87 -11.06 -7.47
C GLY A 468 -24.65 -11.54 -6.24
N SER A 469 -25.94 -11.83 -6.44
CA SER A 469 -26.86 -12.16 -5.35
C SER A 469 -27.78 -13.35 -5.70
N SER A 470 -28.28 -14.00 -4.65
CA SER A 470 -29.24 -15.12 -4.77
C SER A 470 -30.41 -14.93 -3.80
N PRO A 471 -31.66 -15.28 -4.20
CA PRO A 471 -32.83 -15.12 -3.35
C PRO A 471 -32.85 -16.15 -2.22
N VAL A 472 -33.19 -15.68 -1.01
CA VAL A 472 -33.37 -16.49 0.20
C VAL A 472 -34.87 -16.53 0.50
N GLY A 473 -35.47 -17.73 0.45
CA GLY A 473 -36.87 -17.91 0.83
C GLY A 473 -37.11 -17.68 2.33
N ALA A 474 -38.36 -17.48 2.73
CA ALA A 474 -38.73 -17.29 4.14
C ALA A 474 -38.25 -18.46 5.02
N LEU A 475 -37.64 -18.16 6.18
CA LEU A 475 -37.02 -19.13 7.08
C LEU A 475 -37.69 -19.14 8.45
N ALA A 476 -38.23 -20.28 8.86
CA ALA A 476 -38.70 -20.48 10.23
C ALA A 476 -37.56 -20.31 11.25
N ALA A 477 -37.90 -20.00 12.51
CA ALA A 477 -36.94 -19.92 13.61
C ALA A 477 -36.11 -21.21 13.73
N GLY A 478 -34.78 -21.09 13.77
CA GLY A 478 -33.83 -22.20 13.78
C GLY A 478 -33.57 -22.89 12.42
N ALA A 479 -34.31 -22.55 11.36
CA ALA A 479 -34.18 -23.19 10.05
C ALA A 479 -33.03 -22.61 9.22
N SER A 480 -32.50 -23.40 8.28
CA SER A 480 -31.45 -23.01 7.35
C SER A 480 -31.73 -23.45 5.92
N THR A 481 -31.17 -22.73 4.95
CA THR A 481 -31.20 -23.06 3.53
C THR A 481 -29.84 -22.77 2.89
N THR A 482 -29.47 -23.53 1.86
CA THR A 482 -28.27 -23.26 1.06
C THR A 482 -28.71 -22.72 -0.30
N VAL A 483 -28.21 -21.54 -0.64
CA VAL A 483 -28.44 -20.87 -1.92
C VAL A 483 -27.14 -20.81 -2.72
N THR A 484 -27.24 -20.73 -4.05
CA THR A 484 -26.07 -20.84 -4.93
C THR A 484 -26.02 -19.68 -5.94
N PHE A 485 -24.81 -19.34 -6.39
CA PHE A 485 -24.56 -18.29 -7.37
C PHE A 485 -23.50 -18.74 -8.38
N ASN A 486 -23.76 -18.53 -9.67
CA ASN A 486 -22.80 -18.84 -10.74
C ASN A 486 -21.87 -17.64 -10.96
N ALA A 487 -20.63 -17.75 -10.46
CA ALA A 487 -19.59 -16.75 -10.58
C ALA A 487 -18.91 -16.71 -11.96
N GLY A 488 -19.25 -17.64 -12.87
CA GLY A 488 -18.59 -17.75 -14.18
C GLY A 488 -17.12 -18.15 -14.06
N THR A 489 -16.32 -17.83 -15.07
CA THR A 489 -14.85 -17.96 -15.04
C THR A 489 -14.21 -16.75 -14.34
N ARG A 490 -12.96 -16.93 -13.91
CA ARG A 490 -12.13 -15.94 -13.19
C ARG A 490 -10.66 -16.19 -13.55
N ALA A 491 -9.82 -15.16 -13.46
CA ALA A 491 -8.38 -15.28 -13.74
C ALA A 491 -7.65 -16.16 -12.69
N GLN A 492 -6.41 -16.55 -13.00
CA GLN A 492 -5.55 -17.23 -12.04
C GLN A 492 -5.31 -16.34 -10.80
N GLY A 493 -5.53 -16.89 -9.60
CA GLY A 493 -5.39 -16.13 -8.37
C GLY A 493 -5.91 -16.87 -7.14
N SER A 494 -5.85 -16.21 -5.98
CA SER A 494 -6.42 -16.71 -4.72
C SER A 494 -7.35 -15.64 -4.14
N TYR A 495 -8.62 -15.99 -4.00
CA TYR A 495 -9.69 -15.04 -3.70
C TYR A 495 -10.35 -15.37 -2.35
N ALA A 496 -10.51 -14.38 -1.47
CA ALA A 496 -11.38 -14.54 -0.30
C ALA A 496 -12.83 -14.65 -0.74
N VAL A 497 -13.55 -15.71 -0.36
CA VAL A 497 -14.97 -15.87 -0.65
C VAL A 497 -15.77 -15.41 0.56
N GLY A 498 -16.76 -14.54 0.37
CA GLY A 498 -17.67 -14.11 1.43
C GLY A 498 -19.13 -14.14 0.99
N ALA A 499 -20.03 -13.87 1.93
CA ALA A 499 -21.42 -13.57 1.65
C ALA A 499 -22.07 -12.79 2.80
N VAL A 500 -23.12 -12.04 2.48
CA VAL A 500 -23.91 -11.23 3.43
C VAL A 500 -25.40 -11.45 3.17
N VAL A 501 -26.15 -11.93 4.16
CA VAL A 501 -27.61 -12.07 4.08
C VAL A 501 -28.32 -10.76 4.44
N ASP A 502 -29.47 -10.50 3.82
CA ASP A 502 -30.21 -9.24 3.94
C ASP A 502 -29.31 -7.99 3.85
N PRO A 503 -28.47 -7.86 2.80
CA PRO A 503 -27.45 -6.81 2.69
C PRO A 503 -28.02 -5.37 2.62
N THR A 504 -29.34 -5.24 2.55
CA THR A 504 -30.10 -3.99 2.54
C THR A 504 -30.82 -3.69 3.86
N ASN A 505 -30.69 -4.54 4.89
CA ASN A 505 -31.40 -4.42 6.18
C ASN A 505 -32.92 -4.24 6.00
N THR A 506 -33.53 -5.08 5.16
CA THR A 506 -34.98 -5.07 4.89
C THR A 506 -35.78 -6.01 5.81
N VAL A 507 -35.10 -6.92 6.50
CA VAL A 507 -35.62 -7.67 7.64
C VAL A 507 -35.26 -6.91 8.92
N VAL A 508 -36.21 -6.78 9.85
CA VAL A 508 -35.90 -6.28 11.20
C VAL A 508 -35.45 -7.47 12.03
N GLU A 509 -34.18 -7.44 12.45
CA GLU A 509 -33.49 -8.59 13.03
C GLU A 509 -33.09 -8.30 14.50
N GLN A 510 -32.85 -9.34 15.31
CA GLN A 510 -32.34 -9.16 16.69
C GLN A 510 -30.87 -8.67 16.69
N ASN A 511 -30.14 -8.96 15.62
CA ASN A 511 -28.80 -8.49 15.33
C ASN A 511 -28.64 -8.39 13.80
N ASN A 512 -27.87 -7.41 13.32
CA ASN A 512 -27.52 -7.23 11.90
C ASN A 512 -26.00 -7.35 11.67
N ASP A 513 -25.20 -7.34 12.74
CA ASP A 513 -23.72 -7.33 12.68
C ASP A 513 -23.13 -8.73 12.39
N ASN A 514 -23.97 -9.77 12.38
CA ASN A 514 -23.66 -11.18 12.16
C ASN A 514 -24.16 -11.72 10.81
N ASN A 515 -24.77 -10.88 9.99
CA ASN A 515 -25.27 -11.24 8.64
C ASN A 515 -24.14 -11.60 7.66
N ALA A 516 -22.90 -11.17 7.93
CA ALA A 516 -21.74 -11.35 7.07
C ALA A 516 -20.84 -12.52 7.50
N PHE A 517 -20.38 -13.31 6.52
CA PHE A 517 -19.44 -14.40 6.72
C PHE A 517 -18.39 -14.44 5.61
N THR A 518 -17.13 -14.73 5.98
CA THR A 518 -16.03 -14.93 5.04
C THR A 518 -15.45 -16.33 5.26
N ALA A 519 -15.23 -17.07 4.17
CA ALA A 519 -14.67 -18.41 4.21
C ALA A 519 -13.25 -18.39 4.80
N PRO A 520 -12.90 -19.35 5.69
CA PRO A 520 -11.57 -19.42 6.31
C PRO A 520 -10.48 -19.89 5.32
N THR A 521 -10.88 -20.32 4.12
CA THR A 521 -9.99 -20.69 3.02
C THR A 521 -10.29 -19.81 1.81
N GLN A 522 -9.27 -19.55 0.98
CA GLN A 522 -9.44 -18.84 -0.29
C GLN A 522 -9.83 -19.78 -1.41
N LEU A 523 -10.64 -19.30 -2.36
CA LEU A 523 -10.84 -19.91 -3.66
C LEU A 523 -9.55 -19.73 -4.47
N VAL A 524 -8.79 -20.81 -4.65
CA VAL A 524 -7.58 -20.82 -5.47
C VAL A 524 -7.94 -21.27 -6.89
N ILE A 525 -7.55 -20.47 -7.88
CA ILE A 525 -7.85 -20.65 -9.29
C ILE A 525 -6.53 -20.85 -10.03
N ALA A 526 -6.40 -22.01 -10.69
CA ALA A 526 -5.17 -22.43 -11.34
C ALA A 526 -5.05 -21.94 -12.79
N GLN A 527 -3.83 -21.94 -13.33
CA GLN A 527 -3.60 -21.79 -14.76
C GLN A 527 -4.31 -22.91 -15.53
N ALA A 528 -4.82 -22.61 -16.73
CA ALA A 528 -5.47 -23.62 -17.57
C ALA A 528 -4.47 -24.69 -18.09
N PRO A 529 -4.93 -25.91 -18.45
CA PRO A 529 -4.11 -26.92 -19.11
C PRO A 529 -3.64 -26.48 -20.51
N GLY A 530 -2.35 -26.19 -20.68
CA GLY A 530 -1.75 -25.76 -21.96
C GLY A 530 -0.52 -24.84 -21.78
N PRO A 531 0.12 -24.41 -22.88
CA PRO A 531 1.18 -23.39 -22.89
C PRO A 531 0.60 -21.97 -22.92
N ASP A 532 1.37 -20.96 -22.51
CA ASP A 532 0.94 -19.55 -22.45
C ASP A 532 2.16 -18.60 -22.45
N LEU A 533 2.50 -18.01 -23.61
CA LEU A 533 3.75 -17.31 -23.91
C LEU A 533 3.68 -15.80 -23.70
N LEU A 534 3.70 -15.38 -22.44
CA LEU A 534 3.86 -13.98 -22.04
C LEU A 534 5.24 -13.42 -22.46
N VAL A 535 5.27 -12.32 -23.21
CA VAL A 535 6.52 -11.53 -23.35
C VAL A 535 6.70 -10.65 -22.12
N THR A 536 7.69 -10.99 -21.30
CA THR A 536 8.01 -10.28 -20.05
C THR A 536 8.97 -9.10 -20.23
N GLY A 537 9.58 -8.95 -21.41
CA GLY A 537 10.35 -7.76 -21.76
C GLY A 537 11.24 -7.92 -22.99
N VAL A 538 11.85 -6.82 -23.42
CA VAL A 538 12.90 -6.78 -24.45
C VAL A 538 14.12 -5.99 -23.96
N THR A 539 15.29 -6.56 -24.18
CA THR A 539 16.59 -5.92 -23.88
C THR A 539 17.29 -5.54 -25.17
N THR A 540 18.08 -4.46 -25.12
CA THR A 540 18.82 -3.90 -26.25
C THR A 540 20.31 -3.89 -25.93
N ASN A 541 21.13 -4.20 -26.94
CA ASN A 541 22.59 -4.10 -26.86
C ASN A 541 23.12 -3.22 -28.00
N PRO A 542 23.69 -2.03 -27.71
CA PRO A 542 23.79 -1.41 -26.38
C PRO A 542 22.40 -1.03 -25.81
N ALA A 543 22.33 -0.82 -24.49
CA ALA A 543 21.11 -0.35 -23.85
C ALA A 543 20.74 1.07 -24.30
N ASN A 544 21.74 1.96 -24.34
CA ASN A 544 21.65 3.35 -24.80
C ASN A 544 22.52 3.51 -26.07
N PRO A 545 21.97 3.34 -27.28
CA PRO A 545 22.73 3.47 -28.53
C PRO A 545 23.05 4.92 -28.89
N ALA A 546 24.22 5.12 -29.50
CA ALA A 546 24.54 6.33 -30.24
C ALA A 546 23.86 6.34 -31.62
N VAL A 547 23.70 7.51 -32.22
CA VAL A 547 23.17 7.67 -33.58
C VAL A 547 24.07 6.94 -34.58
N GLY A 548 23.48 6.13 -35.46
CA GLY A 548 24.17 5.28 -36.43
C GLY A 548 24.69 3.95 -35.87
N GLN A 549 24.50 3.66 -34.57
CA GLN A 549 24.97 2.42 -33.97
C GLN A 549 24.02 1.24 -34.25
N ALA A 550 24.59 0.06 -34.53
CA ALA A 550 23.82 -1.17 -34.65
C ALA A 550 23.37 -1.68 -33.27
N VAL A 551 22.09 -2.02 -33.16
CA VAL A 551 21.41 -2.50 -31.94
C VAL A 551 20.89 -3.92 -32.17
N SER A 552 21.29 -4.86 -31.32
CA SER A 552 20.66 -6.20 -31.27
C SER A 552 19.67 -6.29 -30.11
N PHE A 553 18.74 -7.25 -30.21
CA PHE A 553 17.63 -7.42 -29.28
C PHE A 553 17.63 -8.83 -28.67
N THR A 554 17.26 -8.94 -27.41
CA THR A 554 16.95 -10.23 -26.76
C THR A 554 15.64 -10.09 -26.00
N VAL A 555 14.68 -10.95 -26.31
CA VAL A 555 13.30 -10.91 -25.79
C VAL A 555 13.11 -12.01 -24.75
N ALA A 556 12.55 -11.66 -23.60
CA ALA A 556 12.27 -12.59 -22.52
C ALA A 556 10.85 -13.18 -22.66
N VAL A 557 10.74 -14.35 -23.29
CA VAL A 557 9.48 -15.08 -23.48
C VAL A 557 9.29 -16.05 -22.32
N ASN A 558 8.34 -15.77 -21.43
CA ASN A 558 7.95 -16.65 -20.34
C ASN A 558 6.78 -17.54 -20.77
N ASN A 559 6.89 -18.84 -20.55
CA ASN A 559 5.72 -19.72 -20.63
C ASN A 559 5.09 -19.82 -19.23
N ARG A 560 4.04 -19.03 -18.95
CA ARG A 560 3.30 -19.13 -17.67
C ARG A 560 2.38 -20.35 -17.62
N GLY A 561 2.21 -21.04 -18.76
CA GLY A 561 1.37 -22.21 -18.92
C GLY A 561 1.83 -23.43 -18.13
N THR A 562 0.96 -24.44 -18.09
CA THR A 562 1.14 -25.70 -17.37
C THR A 562 1.81 -26.80 -18.19
N SER A 563 1.91 -26.64 -19.51
CA SER A 563 2.67 -27.52 -20.41
C SER A 563 3.72 -26.75 -21.23
N ALA A 564 4.69 -27.46 -21.78
CA ALA A 564 5.73 -26.83 -22.61
C ALA A 564 5.18 -26.37 -23.97
N SER A 565 5.60 -25.20 -24.44
CA SER A 565 5.25 -24.69 -25.77
C SER A 565 5.94 -25.50 -26.87
N ALA A 566 5.34 -25.49 -28.06
CA ALA A 566 6.08 -25.81 -29.28
C ALA A 566 7.13 -24.70 -29.57
N ALA A 567 7.99 -24.94 -30.57
CA ALA A 567 8.87 -23.91 -31.09
C ALA A 567 8.08 -22.91 -31.96
N SER A 568 8.40 -21.63 -31.87
CA SER A 568 7.67 -20.53 -32.52
C SER A 568 8.59 -19.41 -33.00
N VAL A 569 8.04 -18.33 -33.56
CA VAL A 569 8.80 -17.15 -33.98
C VAL A 569 8.58 -16.00 -33.00
N THR A 570 9.64 -15.49 -32.37
CA THR A 570 9.57 -14.18 -31.71
C THR A 570 9.93 -13.08 -32.71
N ARG A 571 9.06 -12.09 -32.87
CA ARG A 571 9.31 -10.91 -33.71
C ARG A 571 9.68 -9.70 -32.87
N VAL A 572 10.51 -8.82 -33.44
CA VAL A 572 10.70 -7.44 -32.98
C VAL A 572 10.45 -6.50 -34.15
N VAL A 573 9.64 -5.46 -33.93
CA VAL A 573 9.43 -4.35 -34.86
C VAL A 573 9.94 -3.07 -34.19
N VAL A 574 10.79 -2.32 -34.88
CA VAL A 574 11.41 -1.09 -34.37
C VAL A 574 11.82 -0.17 -35.52
N GLY A 575 11.40 1.11 -35.49
CA GLY A 575 11.76 2.09 -36.53
C GLY A 575 11.47 1.62 -37.97
N GLY A 576 10.34 0.95 -38.19
CA GLY A 576 9.97 0.32 -39.47
C GLY A 576 10.73 -0.97 -39.83
N THR A 577 11.78 -1.32 -39.09
CA THR A 577 12.54 -2.56 -39.27
C THR A 577 11.83 -3.71 -38.58
N THR A 578 11.58 -4.82 -39.30
CA THR A 578 11.09 -6.08 -38.72
C THR A 578 12.21 -7.10 -38.65
N LEU A 579 12.47 -7.63 -37.46
CA LEU A 579 13.46 -8.66 -37.18
C LEU A 579 12.77 -9.87 -36.53
N ASN A 580 13.30 -11.09 -36.71
CA ASN A 580 12.76 -12.30 -36.10
C ASN A 580 13.86 -13.12 -35.39
N GLY A 581 13.51 -13.78 -34.30
CA GLY A 581 14.31 -14.80 -33.61
C GLY A 581 13.52 -16.10 -33.49
N THR A 582 14.24 -17.23 -33.38
CA THR A 582 13.61 -18.55 -33.24
C THR A 582 13.43 -18.89 -31.76
N THR A 583 12.18 -19.06 -31.34
CA THR A 583 11.81 -19.53 -30.00
C THR A 583 11.89 -21.05 -29.99
N GLY A 584 12.79 -21.62 -29.19
CA GLY A 584 12.75 -23.05 -28.89
C GLY A 584 11.54 -23.43 -28.02
N THR A 585 11.31 -24.70 -27.77
CA THR A 585 10.26 -25.17 -26.83
C THR A 585 10.51 -24.60 -25.43
N VAL A 586 9.59 -23.78 -24.91
CA VAL A 586 9.70 -23.18 -23.59
C VAL A 586 8.95 -24.03 -22.57
N ALA A 587 9.63 -24.54 -21.55
CA ALA A 587 9.01 -25.36 -20.51
C ALA A 587 8.02 -24.55 -19.64
N ALA A 588 7.03 -25.23 -19.06
CA ALA A 588 6.08 -24.64 -18.12
C ALA A 588 6.80 -23.90 -16.97
N GLY A 589 6.39 -22.65 -16.71
CA GLY A 589 6.99 -21.73 -15.74
C GLY A 589 8.36 -21.14 -16.14
N ALA A 590 8.95 -21.54 -17.26
CA ALA A 590 10.29 -21.11 -17.65
C ALA A 590 10.30 -19.86 -18.54
N THR A 591 11.37 -19.07 -18.45
CA THR A 591 11.62 -17.91 -19.34
C THR A 591 12.78 -18.21 -20.28
N SER A 592 12.52 -18.09 -21.59
CA SER A 592 13.50 -18.19 -22.65
C SER A 592 13.94 -16.79 -23.11
N ASN A 593 15.25 -16.53 -23.10
CA ASN A 593 15.82 -15.29 -23.61
C ASN A 593 16.14 -15.46 -25.11
N VAL A 594 15.17 -15.15 -25.96
CA VAL A 594 15.23 -15.31 -27.41
C VAL A 594 16.07 -14.20 -28.03
N ALA A 595 17.27 -14.55 -28.51
CA ALA A 595 18.09 -13.64 -29.31
C ALA A 595 17.45 -13.43 -30.70
N ILE A 596 17.31 -12.17 -31.10
CA ILE A 596 16.70 -11.78 -32.37
C ILE A 596 17.79 -11.71 -33.45
N SER A 597 17.50 -12.23 -34.65
CA SER A 597 18.47 -12.25 -35.75
C SER A 597 18.54 -10.89 -36.45
N GLY A 598 19.76 -10.38 -36.62
CA GLY A 598 20.04 -9.08 -37.24
C GLY A 598 20.11 -7.93 -36.23
N THR A 599 20.16 -6.70 -36.74
CA THR A 599 20.29 -5.47 -35.95
C THR A 599 19.48 -4.33 -36.55
N TRP A 600 18.92 -3.47 -35.71
CA TRP A 600 18.41 -2.17 -36.12
C TRP A 600 19.56 -1.15 -36.11
N THR A 601 19.60 -0.20 -37.06
CA THR A 601 20.55 0.93 -36.99
C THR A 601 19.85 2.09 -36.30
N ALA A 602 20.38 2.50 -35.15
CA ALA A 602 19.76 3.49 -34.28
C ALA A 602 19.73 4.89 -34.93
N THR A 603 18.53 5.44 -35.11
CA THR A 603 18.28 6.79 -35.64
C THR A 603 18.04 7.76 -34.49
N ASN A 604 18.59 8.98 -34.55
CA ASN A 604 18.49 9.98 -33.47
C ASN A 604 17.05 10.22 -33.00
N GLY A 605 16.85 10.38 -31.68
CA GLY A 605 15.53 10.54 -31.08
C GLY A 605 14.89 9.21 -30.73
N GLY A 606 13.62 9.03 -31.10
CA GLY A 606 12.77 7.96 -30.57
C GLY A 606 12.45 6.81 -31.52
N ALA A 607 12.32 5.61 -30.96
CA ALA A 607 11.63 4.49 -31.61
C ALA A 607 10.88 3.63 -30.59
N THR A 608 9.73 3.08 -30.99
CA THR A 608 9.04 2.02 -30.23
C THR A 608 9.57 0.66 -30.65
N ILE A 609 9.95 -0.17 -29.69
CA ILE A 609 10.28 -1.58 -29.86
C ILE A 609 9.04 -2.40 -29.48
N THR A 610 8.40 -3.05 -30.43
CA THR A 610 7.32 -4.01 -30.17
C THR A 610 7.87 -5.42 -30.36
N ALA A 611 7.89 -6.20 -29.27
CA ALA A 611 8.27 -7.61 -29.25
C ALA A 611 7.01 -8.49 -29.18
N THR A 612 6.99 -9.60 -29.90
CA THR A 612 5.84 -10.52 -29.96
C THR A 612 6.32 -11.97 -29.96
N ALA A 613 5.97 -12.74 -28.92
CA ALA A 613 6.08 -14.20 -28.91
C ALA A 613 5.02 -14.80 -29.84
N ASP A 614 5.33 -15.98 -30.39
CA ASP A 614 4.64 -16.58 -31.53
C ASP A 614 3.94 -15.59 -32.48
N ALA A 615 4.73 -14.75 -33.12
CA ALA A 615 4.28 -13.78 -34.12
C ALA A 615 3.82 -14.44 -35.44
N THR A 616 3.45 -15.73 -35.39
CA THR A 616 3.01 -16.60 -36.48
C THR A 616 1.75 -17.40 -36.15
N GLY A 617 1.33 -17.54 -34.88
CA GLY A 617 0.14 -18.28 -34.48
C GLY A 617 0.20 -19.78 -34.82
N VAL A 618 1.31 -20.45 -34.46
CA VAL A 618 1.57 -21.88 -34.68
C VAL A 618 1.54 -22.71 -33.39
N VAL A 619 1.64 -22.07 -32.23
CA VAL A 619 1.27 -22.59 -30.92
C VAL A 619 -0.21 -22.26 -30.71
N ALA A 620 -0.96 -23.15 -30.06
CA ALA A 620 -2.28 -22.83 -29.54
C ALA A 620 -2.16 -22.68 -28.02
N GLU A 621 -2.44 -21.49 -27.52
CA GLU A 621 -2.10 -21.05 -26.16
C GLU A 621 -3.34 -20.91 -25.28
N THR A 622 -3.19 -20.94 -23.95
CA THR A 622 -4.32 -20.74 -23.03
C THR A 622 -4.79 -19.28 -22.95
N ASN A 623 -3.95 -18.36 -23.41
CA ASN A 623 -4.26 -16.97 -23.67
C ASN A 623 -3.41 -16.52 -24.88
N GLU A 624 -4.04 -15.88 -25.86
CA GLU A 624 -3.40 -15.37 -27.09
C GLU A 624 -3.27 -13.83 -27.08
N THR A 625 -3.66 -13.18 -25.98
CA THR A 625 -3.75 -11.70 -25.89
C THR A 625 -2.56 -11.06 -25.17
N ASN A 626 -1.69 -11.88 -24.55
CA ASN A 626 -0.53 -11.46 -23.75
C ASN A 626 0.82 -11.73 -24.43
N ASN A 627 0.80 -12.21 -25.68
CA ASN A 627 2.00 -12.62 -26.44
C ASN A 627 2.84 -11.41 -26.90
N ALA A 628 2.45 -10.16 -26.59
CA ALA A 628 3.10 -8.94 -27.08
C ALA A 628 3.49 -7.95 -25.97
N PHE A 629 4.64 -7.30 -26.13
CA PHE A 629 5.21 -6.30 -25.22
C PHE A 629 5.81 -5.14 -26.03
N ALA A 630 5.53 -3.90 -25.63
CA ALA A 630 6.09 -2.71 -26.28
C ALA A 630 6.87 -1.83 -25.29
N ARG A 631 7.98 -1.24 -25.75
CA ARG A 631 8.76 -0.24 -24.99
C ARG A 631 9.44 0.75 -25.92
N ALA A 632 9.49 2.03 -25.55
CA ALA A 632 10.35 3.00 -26.20
C ALA A 632 11.85 2.66 -26.06
N ILE A 633 12.65 3.19 -26.99
CA ILE A 633 14.09 3.38 -26.88
C ILE A 633 14.45 4.79 -27.35
N VAL A 634 15.38 5.40 -26.63
CA VAL A 634 16.00 6.68 -27.00
C VAL A 634 17.37 6.41 -27.61
N VAL A 635 17.67 7.13 -28.68
CA VAL A 635 18.98 7.19 -29.33
C VAL A 635 19.53 8.59 -29.12
N GLY A 636 20.58 8.73 -28.31
CA GLY A 636 21.04 10.02 -27.80
C GLY A 636 20.41 10.41 -26.46
N ARG A 637 20.20 11.71 -26.25
CA ARG A 637 19.63 12.31 -25.02
C ARG A 637 18.16 12.69 -25.24
N GLY A 638 17.42 12.91 -24.14
CA GLY A 638 16.04 13.38 -24.14
C GLY A 638 15.01 12.27 -24.26
N ALA A 639 13.77 12.61 -24.55
CA ALA A 639 12.65 11.69 -24.71
C ALA A 639 12.47 11.18 -26.14
N ALA A 640 12.11 9.89 -26.29
CA ALA A 640 11.58 9.36 -27.55
C ALA A 640 10.16 9.88 -27.78
N VAL A 641 10.05 11.10 -28.29
CA VAL A 641 8.78 11.68 -28.74
C VAL A 641 8.46 11.23 -30.18
N PRO A 642 7.18 11.02 -30.53
CA PRO A 642 6.76 10.60 -31.88
C PRO A 642 6.66 11.77 -32.90
N TYR A 643 6.78 13.01 -32.42
CA TYR A 643 6.67 14.22 -33.22
C TYR A 643 8.04 14.83 -33.53
N THR A 644 8.08 15.79 -34.46
CA THR A 644 9.26 16.63 -34.73
C THR A 644 8.87 18.09 -34.58
N SER A 645 9.64 18.86 -33.81
CA SER A 645 9.48 20.30 -33.66
C SER A 645 10.24 21.06 -34.75
N TYR A 646 9.68 22.16 -35.24
CA TYR A 646 10.27 23.02 -36.28
C TYR A 646 10.13 24.49 -35.86
N GLU A 647 11.26 25.15 -35.62
CA GLU A 647 11.31 26.54 -35.15
C GLU A 647 10.97 27.53 -36.28
N ALA A 648 10.21 28.58 -35.98
CA ALA A 648 9.66 29.51 -36.98
C ALA A 648 10.72 30.37 -37.68
N GLU A 649 11.80 30.71 -36.98
CA GLU A 649 12.95 31.45 -37.51
C GLU A 649 13.82 30.62 -38.47
N ALA A 650 13.74 29.29 -38.38
CA ALA A 650 14.41 28.37 -39.30
C ALA A 650 13.57 28.06 -40.56
N ALA A 651 12.31 28.51 -40.61
CA ALA A 651 11.38 28.30 -41.71
C ALA A 651 11.44 29.43 -42.76
N ASN A 652 10.70 29.27 -43.86
CA ASN A 652 10.56 30.32 -44.88
C ASN A 652 9.46 31.30 -44.45
N TYR A 653 9.79 32.53 -44.07
CA TYR A 653 8.81 33.49 -43.54
C TYR A 653 8.82 34.88 -44.21
N THR A 654 7.71 35.59 -44.01
CA THR A 654 7.50 36.99 -44.43
C THR A 654 7.04 37.90 -43.27
N GLY A 655 6.98 37.36 -42.06
CA GLY A 655 6.79 38.12 -40.82
C GLY A 655 8.01 38.92 -40.38
N GLN A 656 7.87 39.64 -39.28
CA GLN A 656 9.00 40.23 -38.54
C GLN A 656 9.65 39.15 -37.67
N LEU A 657 10.96 38.96 -37.79
CA LEU A 657 11.73 38.16 -36.84
C LEU A 657 11.83 38.90 -35.49
N LEU A 658 11.54 38.20 -34.39
CA LEU A 658 11.79 38.60 -33.01
C LEU A 658 12.98 37.79 -32.49
N VAL A 659 13.93 38.42 -31.80
CA VAL A 659 15.09 37.77 -31.17
C VAL A 659 15.31 38.41 -29.81
N THR A 660 15.66 37.61 -28.80
CA THR A 660 15.96 38.10 -27.45
C THR A 660 17.22 38.97 -27.40
N ASP A 661 17.37 39.74 -26.33
CA ASP A 661 18.61 40.45 -26.00
C ASP A 661 19.66 39.49 -25.37
N PRO A 662 20.94 39.89 -25.23
CA PRO A 662 21.97 39.01 -24.68
C PRO A 662 21.76 38.59 -23.22
N LEU A 663 21.11 39.42 -22.38
CA LEU A 663 20.84 39.13 -20.96
C LEU A 663 19.64 38.18 -20.80
N ARG A 664 18.78 38.10 -21.83
CA ARG A 664 17.49 37.40 -21.84
C ARG A 664 16.55 37.91 -20.76
N THR A 665 16.39 39.24 -20.71
CA THR A 665 15.62 39.98 -19.70
C THR A 665 14.26 39.32 -19.43
N PHE A 666 13.94 39.14 -18.15
CA PHE A 666 12.75 38.44 -17.64
C PHE A 666 11.80 39.43 -16.94
N GLY A 667 10.61 38.97 -16.54
CA GLY A 667 9.61 39.78 -15.80
C GLY A 667 8.89 40.84 -16.63
N HIS A 668 9.44 41.20 -17.79
CA HIS A 668 8.93 42.17 -18.75
C HIS A 668 8.34 41.48 -20.00
N THR A 669 7.54 42.24 -20.76
CA THR A 669 6.76 41.76 -21.92
C THR A 669 7.65 41.46 -23.15
N ASN A 670 8.45 40.39 -23.08
CA ASN A 670 9.43 40.00 -24.09
C ASN A 670 9.15 38.61 -24.68
N PHE A 671 8.36 38.58 -25.76
CA PHE A 671 8.04 37.34 -26.50
C PHE A 671 9.28 36.55 -26.94
N ALA A 672 10.38 37.22 -27.28
CA ALA A 672 11.56 36.52 -27.79
C ALA A 672 12.39 35.86 -26.67
N THR A 673 12.33 36.36 -25.43
CA THR A 673 12.85 35.62 -24.27
C THR A 673 12.05 34.35 -24.04
N GLU A 674 10.71 34.41 -24.15
CA GLU A 674 9.82 33.26 -23.94
C GLU A 674 9.70 32.27 -25.12
N SER A 675 10.49 32.48 -26.18
CA SER A 675 10.49 31.68 -27.40
C SER A 675 11.43 30.47 -27.37
N SER A 676 11.07 29.39 -28.08
CA SER A 676 12.02 28.32 -28.41
C SER A 676 13.19 28.91 -29.20
N GLY A 677 14.43 28.47 -28.94
CA GLY A 677 15.61 29.08 -29.56
C GLY A 677 15.90 30.53 -29.14
N ARG A 678 15.01 31.14 -28.34
CA ARG A 678 14.90 32.57 -28.05
C ARG A 678 14.60 33.46 -29.27
N SER A 679 13.83 32.92 -30.21
CA SER A 679 13.45 33.60 -31.45
C SER A 679 12.06 33.17 -31.94
N SER A 680 11.32 34.05 -32.61
CA SER A 680 10.00 33.73 -33.19
C SER A 680 9.61 34.70 -34.31
N VAL A 681 8.53 34.41 -35.04
CA VAL A 681 8.10 35.23 -36.18
C VAL A 681 6.72 35.84 -35.96
N ARG A 682 6.65 37.18 -36.06
CA ARG A 682 5.43 37.99 -35.87
C ARG A 682 4.75 38.36 -37.19
N LEU A 683 3.45 38.09 -37.30
CA LEU A 683 2.59 38.40 -38.45
C LEU A 683 1.60 39.54 -38.09
N THR A 684 1.87 40.75 -38.60
CA THR A 684 1.06 41.96 -38.33
C THR A 684 0.18 42.37 -39.50
N THR A 685 0.43 41.84 -40.70
CA THR A 685 -0.20 42.26 -41.95
C THR A 685 -0.78 41.04 -42.69
N GLN A 686 -1.92 41.22 -43.38
CA GLN A 686 -2.50 40.17 -44.21
C GLN A 686 -1.51 39.73 -45.31
N GLY A 687 -1.43 38.42 -45.56
CA GLY A 687 -0.50 37.79 -46.50
C GLY A 687 0.86 37.43 -45.91
N GLN A 688 1.21 37.88 -44.71
CA GLN A 688 2.42 37.40 -44.01
C GLN A 688 2.23 35.96 -43.53
N PHE A 689 3.31 35.18 -43.57
CA PHE A 689 3.31 33.76 -43.25
C PHE A 689 4.62 33.24 -42.64
N VAL A 690 4.56 32.01 -42.13
CA VAL A 690 5.68 31.10 -41.85
C VAL A 690 5.41 29.76 -42.57
N GLU A 691 6.34 29.30 -43.39
CA GLU A 691 6.25 28.07 -44.20
C GLU A 691 7.36 27.07 -43.83
N PHE A 692 6.95 26.02 -43.14
CA PHE A 692 7.77 24.88 -42.72
C PHE A 692 7.77 23.80 -43.81
N THR A 693 8.83 22.98 -43.87
CA THR A 693 8.89 21.78 -44.72
C THR A 693 9.16 20.57 -43.83
N SER A 694 8.25 19.58 -43.82
CA SER A 694 8.38 18.44 -42.92
C SER A 694 9.55 17.52 -43.31
N THR A 695 10.29 17.02 -42.33
CA THR A 695 11.28 15.95 -42.53
C THR A 695 10.66 14.56 -42.37
N ASN A 696 9.49 14.48 -41.74
CA ASN A 696 8.78 13.25 -41.41
C ASN A 696 7.33 13.27 -41.95
N PRO A 697 6.67 12.12 -42.12
CA PRO A 697 5.22 12.05 -42.34
C PRO A 697 4.45 12.67 -41.17
N SER A 698 3.25 13.20 -41.45
CA SER A 698 2.40 13.80 -40.41
C SER A 698 0.92 13.87 -40.80
N ASN A 699 0.05 13.70 -39.82
CA ASN A 699 -1.41 13.87 -39.92
C ASN A 699 -1.95 14.77 -38.79
N SER A 700 -1.09 15.58 -38.19
CA SER A 700 -1.40 16.48 -37.08
C SER A 700 -0.48 17.69 -37.12
N ILE A 701 -0.88 18.73 -36.38
CA ILE A 701 -0.03 19.89 -36.08
C ILE A 701 -0.34 20.37 -34.66
N VAL A 702 0.71 20.74 -33.92
CA VAL A 702 0.61 21.63 -32.75
C VAL A 702 1.34 22.91 -33.09
N VAL A 703 0.80 24.07 -32.72
CA VAL A 703 1.40 25.38 -32.95
C VAL A 703 1.60 26.08 -31.61
N ARG A 704 2.85 26.26 -31.17
CA ARG A 704 3.16 27.17 -30.06
C ARG A 704 3.10 28.59 -30.57
N ASN A 705 2.24 29.39 -29.96
CA ASN A 705 1.85 30.69 -30.50
C ASN A 705 1.52 31.71 -29.41
N SER A 706 1.50 32.97 -29.81
CA SER A 706 0.93 34.06 -29.02
C SER A 706 0.04 34.94 -29.88
N ILE A 707 -1.16 35.19 -29.40
CA ILE A 707 -2.10 36.21 -29.90
C ILE A 707 -2.42 37.17 -28.73
N PRO A 708 -2.98 38.37 -28.99
CA PRO A 708 -3.34 39.30 -27.92
C PRO A 708 -4.35 38.68 -26.94
N ASP A 709 -4.28 39.05 -25.66
CA ASP A 709 -5.40 38.86 -24.74
C ASP A 709 -6.57 39.82 -25.08
N SER A 710 -7.75 39.53 -24.54
CA SER A 710 -8.90 40.44 -24.56
C SER A 710 -8.76 41.54 -23.51
N ALA A 711 -9.41 42.70 -23.75
CA ALA A 711 -9.30 43.88 -22.89
C ALA A 711 -9.85 43.70 -21.46
N ASN A 712 -10.42 42.54 -21.13
CA ASN A 712 -10.97 42.17 -19.83
C ASN A 712 -10.37 40.88 -19.24
N GLY A 713 -9.22 40.41 -19.77
CA GLY A 713 -8.48 39.31 -19.13
C GLY A 713 -9.14 37.95 -19.26
N GLN A 714 -9.84 37.68 -20.37
CA GLN A 714 -10.60 36.42 -20.56
C GLN A 714 -10.06 35.52 -21.67
N GLY A 715 -8.93 35.91 -22.28
CA GLY A 715 -8.47 35.37 -23.54
C GLY A 715 -9.20 35.97 -24.74
N LEU A 716 -8.59 35.83 -25.89
CA LEU A 716 -9.18 35.99 -27.21
C LEU A 716 -9.12 34.63 -27.92
N GLU A 717 -10.15 34.29 -28.70
CA GLU A 717 -10.01 33.28 -29.75
C GLU A 717 -9.85 33.97 -31.10
N ALA A 718 -8.90 33.49 -31.89
CA ALA A 718 -8.67 33.95 -33.26
C ALA A 718 -8.39 32.75 -34.17
N THR A 719 -8.33 32.98 -35.48
CA THR A 719 -7.94 31.94 -36.43
C THR A 719 -6.70 32.32 -37.22
N ILE A 720 -5.96 31.32 -37.70
CA ILE A 720 -4.87 31.43 -38.66
C ILE A 720 -5.11 30.45 -39.82
N SER A 721 -4.92 30.86 -41.07
CA SER A 721 -5.02 29.94 -42.21
C SER A 721 -3.84 28.96 -42.27
N LEU A 722 -4.15 27.66 -42.33
CA LEU A 722 -3.21 26.60 -42.67
C LEU A 722 -3.32 26.26 -44.16
N TYR A 723 -2.20 26.41 -44.86
CA TYR A 723 -1.99 25.92 -46.22
C TYR A 723 -1.08 24.68 -46.19
N VAL A 724 -1.37 23.71 -47.06
CA VAL A 724 -0.53 22.53 -47.27
C VAL A 724 -0.16 22.42 -48.75
N ASN A 725 1.14 22.38 -49.05
CA ASN A 725 1.71 22.45 -50.40
C ASN A 725 1.14 23.61 -51.25
N GLY A 726 0.90 24.76 -50.62
CA GLY A 726 0.34 25.97 -51.25
C GLY A 726 -1.19 25.99 -51.43
N THR A 727 -1.88 24.87 -51.17
CA THR A 727 -3.35 24.78 -51.18
C THR A 727 -3.92 25.08 -49.80
N PHE A 728 -4.98 25.89 -49.70
CA PHE A 728 -5.67 26.12 -48.42
C PHE A 728 -6.24 24.80 -47.89
N SER A 729 -5.96 24.47 -46.63
CA SER A 729 -6.42 23.24 -45.99
C SER A 729 -7.59 23.51 -45.04
N ARG A 730 -7.37 24.38 -44.04
CA ARG A 730 -8.36 24.80 -43.05
C ARG A 730 -7.87 26.08 -42.37
N LYS A 731 -8.72 26.70 -41.57
CA LYS A 731 -8.25 27.54 -40.46
C LYS A 731 -7.99 26.69 -39.22
N LEU A 732 -6.99 27.09 -38.44
CA LEU A 732 -6.73 26.61 -37.08
C LEU A 732 -7.21 27.69 -36.11
N THR A 733 -7.87 27.29 -35.02
CA THR A 733 -8.19 28.18 -33.90
C THR A 733 -6.94 28.31 -33.03
N LEU A 734 -6.65 29.53 -32.60
CA LEU A 734 -5.63 29.88 -31.63
C LEU A 734 -6.31 30.61 -30.46
N SER A 735 -5.78 30.45 -29.24
CA SER A 735 -6.34 31.05 -28.04
C SER A 735 -5.27 31.74 -27.19
N SER A 736 -5.66 32.81 -26.51
CA SER A 736 -4.88 33.42 -25.41
C SER A 736 -5.52 33.17 -24.03
N ARG A 737 -6.57 32.33 -23.93
CA ARG A 737 -7.31 32.07 -22.68
C ARG A 737 -6.46 31.54 -21.53
N HIS A 738 -5.44 30.75 -21.86
CA HIS A 738 -4.53 30.11 -20.91
C HIS A 738 -3.09 30.63 -21.09
N SER A 739 -2.92 31.89 -21.48
CA SER A 739 -1.65 32.64 -21.47
C SER A 739 -1.89 34.05 -20.89
N TRP A 740 -0.85 34.88 -20.84
CA TRP A 740 -0.84 36.25 -20.29
C TRP A 740 -1.09 36.34 -18.77
N LEU A 741 0.02 36.34 -18.02
CA LEU A 741 0.03 36.70 -16.59
C LEU A 741 0.65 38.09 -16.40
N TYR A 742 -0.11 39.01 -15.85
CA TYR A 742 0.19 40.42 -15.69
C TYR A 742 0.69 40.73 -14.27
N GLY A 743 1.80 41.48 -14.17
CA GLY A 743 2.28 41.98 -12.88
C GLY A 743 3.80 42.20 -12.81
N THR A 744 4.20 43.11 -11.91
CA THR A 744 5.59 43.57 -11.71
C THR A 744 6.31 42.85 -10.55
N THR A 745 5.86 41.64 -10.21
CA THR A 745 6.38 40.83 -9.10
C THR A 745 6.80 39.44 -9.59
N ASP A 746 7.81 38.86 -8.95
CA ASP A 746 8.32 37.51 -9.25
C ASP A 746 7.62 36.39 -8.45
N GLN A 747 6.70 36.75 -7.55
CA GLN A 747 5.75 35.77 -6.99
C GLN A 747 4.59 35.57 -7.99
N PRO A 748 4.39 34.37 -8.56
CA PRO A 748 3.29 34.12 -9.48
C PRO A 748 1.92 34.23 -8.80
N GLU A 749 1.87 34.01 -7.48
CA GLU A 749 0.72 34.28 -6.61
C GLU A 749 0.38 35.79 -6.53
N GLY A 750 1.30 36.67 -6.93
CA GLY A 750 1.10 38.11 -7.09
C GLY A 750 0.92 38.57 -8.54
N LEU A 751 0.85 37.65 -9.51
CA LEU A 751 0.45 37.94 -10.88
C LEU A 751 -1.06 37.76 -11.02
N THR A 752 -1.65 38.44 -12.00
CA THR A 752 -3.10 38.36 -12.28
C THR A 752 -3.34 37.99 -13.75
N ASN A 753 -4.53 37.53 -14.08
CA ASN A 753 -5.01 37.45 -15.46
C ASN A 753 -5.75 38.74 -15.90
N THR A 754 -5.55 39.87 -15.21
CA THR A 754 -6.18 41.17 -15.54
C THR A 754 -5.18 42.09 -16.25
N PRO A 755 -5.45 42.52 -17.50
CA PRO A 755 -4.51 43.32 -18.29
C PRO A 755 -4.04 44.63 -17.62
N GLY A 756 -2.77 44.69 -17.26
CA GLY A 756 -2.12 45.89 -16.74
C GLY A 756 -0.63 45.71 -16.46
N GLY A 757 0.17 46.74 -16.73
CA GLY A 757 1.63 46.69 -16.55
C GLY A 757 2.32 45.75 -17.54
N ASP A 758 3.41 45.13 -17.11
CA ASP A 758 4.12 44.09 -17.87
C ASP A 758 3.46 42.71 -17.74
N ALA A 759 3.64 41.90 -18.78
CA ALA A 759 3.11 40.54 -18.87
C ALA A 759 4.20 39.50 -19.13
N ARG A 760 3.98 38.29 -18.61
CA ARG A 760 4.79 37.08 -18.83
C ARG A 760 3.88 35.87 -19.09
N ARG A 761 4.47 34.72 -19.37
CA ARG A 761 3.76 33.49 -19.80
C ARG A 761 2.88 33.77 -21.04
N LEU A 762 3.49 34.40 -22.03
CA LEU A 762 2.91 35.03 -23.22
C LEU A 762 2.45 34.05 -24.30
N PHE A 763 2.89 32.80 -24.24
CA PHE A 763 2.60 31.75 -25.21
C PHE A 763 1.63 30.70 -24.66
N ASP A 764 0.88 30.11 -25.59
CA ASP A 764 0.06 28.91 -25.40
C ASP A 764 0.29 27.97 -26.58
N GLU A 765 -0.29 26.76 -26.54
CA GLU A 765 -0.29 25.85 -27.69
C GLU A 765 -1.69 25.61 -28.25
N SER A 766 -1.76 25.26 -29.53
CA SER A 766 -3.02 24.99 -30.21
C SER A 766 -2.85 23.81 -31.16
N SER A 767 -3.64 22.76 -30.98
CA SER A 767 -3.45 21.46 -31.63
C SER A 767 -4.59 21.10 -32.59
N ALA A 768 -4.27 20.34 -33.64
CA ALA A 768 -5.28 19.83 -34.57
C ALA A 768 -4.82 18.53 -35.25
N LEU A 769 -5.71 17.54 -35.29
CA LEU A 769 -5.63 16.46 -36.27
C LEU A 769 -6.01 16.97 -37.67
N LEU A 770 -5.31 16.45 -38.68
CA LEU A 770 -5.52 16.73 -40.09
C LEU A 770 -6.27 15.54 -40.72
N GLY A 771 -7.23 15.82 -41.60
CA GLY A 771 -8.09 14.79 -42.21
C GLY A 771 -7.41 13.84 -43.19
N THR A 772 -6.08 13.88 -43.31
CA THR A 772 -5.25 12.96 -44.10
C THR A 772 -3.82 12.93 -43.58
N SER A 773 -3.06 11.91 -43.96
CA SER A 773 -1.62 11.82 -43.70
C SER A 773 -0.82 12.36 -44.88
N TYR A 774 0.13 13.25 -44.58
CA TYR A 774 1.03 13.85 -45.54
C TYR A 774 2.44 13.23 -45.44
N PRO A 775 3.15 13.03 -46.56
CA PRO A 775 4.51 12.50 -46.54
C PRO A 775 5.54 13.53 -46.05
N ALA A 776 6.75 13.06 -45.75
CA ALA A 776 7.92 13.93 -45.62
C ALA A 776 8.15 14.77 -46.89
N GLY A 777 8.72 15.96 -46.74
CA GLY A 777 8.85 16.97 -47.79
C GLY A 777 7.59 17.82 -48.02
N THR A 778 6.53 17.62 -47.24
CA THR A 778 5.31 18.44 -47.33
C THR A 778 5.54 19.82 -46.73
N LYS A 779 5.07 20.85 -47.44
CA LYS A 779 5.08 22.23 -46.95
C LYS A 779 3.83 22.53 -46.15
N PHE A 780 4.02 22.97 -44.90
CA PHE A 780 2.96 23.47 -44.02
C PHE A 780 3.18 24.96 -43.81
N LYS A 781 2.20 25.78 -44.20
CA LYS A 781 2.30 27.25 -44.11
C LYS A 781 1.17 27.82 -43.28
N LEU A 782 1.53 28.49 -42.19
CA LEU A 782 0.63 29.31 -41.38
C LEU A 782 0.68 30.74 -41.93
N GLN A 783 -0.45 31.24 -42.42
CA GLN A 783 -0.56 32.53 -43.09
C GLN A 783 -1.72 33.33 -42.50
N ARG A 784 -1.55 34.65 -42.34
CA ARG A 784 -2.61 35.56 -41.90
C ARG A 784 -3.45 36.05 -43.08
N ASP A 785 -4.66 35.57 -43.21
CA ASP A 785 -5.60 35.91 -44.29
C ASP A 785 -6.73 36.87 -43.86
N ALA A 786 -7.64 37.16 -44.79
CA ALA A 786 -8.91 37.80 -44.48
C ALA A 786 -9.68 36.98 -43.41
N GLY A 787 -10.15 37.66 -42.37
CA GLY A 787 -10.80 37.03 -41.22
C GLY A 787 -9.84 36.38 -40.21
N ASP A 788 -8.53 36.44 -40.41
CA ASP A 788 -7.55 36.19 -39.33
C ASP A 788 -7.40 37.49 -38.53
N SER A 789 -8.26 37.62 -37.53
CA SER A 789 -8.67 38.86 -36.88
C SER A 789 -7.78 39.37 -35.75
N ALA A 790 -6.88 38.57 -35.18
CA ALA A 790 -6.01 39.04 -34.10
C ALA A 790 -5.09 40.17 -34.59
N SER A 791 -4.81 41.18 -33.76
CA SER A 791 -4.02 42.34 -34.17
C SER A 791 -2.58 41.95 -34.57
N PHE A 792 -2.04 40.93 -33.93
CA PHE A 792 -0.84 40.21 -34.35
C PHE A 792 -0.97 38.71 -34.09
N TYR A 793 -0.09 37.94 -34.71
CA TYR A 793 0.19 36.54 -34.40
C TYR A 793 1.69 36.42 -34.19
N ILE A 794 2.15 35.65 -33.21
CA ILE A 794 3.55 35.24 -33.09
C ILE A 794 3.58 33.73 -33.15
N ILE A 795 4.32 33.19 -34.12
CA ILE A 795 4.53 31.77 -34.32
C ILE A 795 5.94 31.44 -33.81
N ASP A 796 6.02 30.47 -32.90
CA ASP A 796 7.25 30.09 -32.21
C ASP A 796 7.82 28.80 -32.79
N THR A 797 7.10 27.70 -32.62
CA THR A 797 7.47 26.38 -33.12
C THR A 797 6.21 25.60 -33.50
N ILE A 798 6.34 24.66 -34.44
CA ILE A 798 5.30 23.67 -34.70
C ILE A 798 5.80 22.26 -34.41
N ASP A 799 4.99 21.44 -33.73
CA ASP A 799 5.20 19.99 -33.69
C ASP A 799 4.37 19.35 -34.81
N LEU A 800 4.99 18.47 -35.62
CA LEU A 800 4.29 17.61 -36.58
C LEU A 800 4.46 16.13 -36.18
N GLU A 801 3.34 15.41 -36.06
CA GLU A 801 3.29 14.00 -35.66
C GLU A 801 2.52 13.16 -36.68
N GLN A 802 2.99 11.92 -36.93
CA GLN A 802 2.19 10.88 -37.58
C GLN A 802 1.46 10.08 -36.50
N VAL A 803 0.35 10.64 -36.04
CA VAL A 803 -0.54 10.05 -35.03
C VAL A 803 -1.14 8.75 -35.57
N ALA A 804 -1.07 7.69 -34.75
CA ALA A 804 -1.70 6.42 -35.06
C ALA A 804 -3.24 6.52 -35.04
N PRO A 805 -3.98 5.62 -35.72
CA PRO A 805 -5.42 5.47 -35.51
C PRO A 805 -5.76 5.25 -34.03
N ALA A 806 -6.98 5.64 -33.64
CA ALA A 806 -7.49 5.40 -32.29
C ALA A 806 -7.40 3.91 -31.90
N LEU A 807 -6.93 3.62 -30.68
CA LEU A 807 -6.86 2.26 -30.17
C LEU A 807 -8.27 1.68 -29.99
N SER A 808 -8.42 0.38 -30.20
CA SER A 808 -9.65 -0.36 -29.92
C SER A 808 -9.75 -0.72 -28.43
N GLN A 809 -10.98 -0.75 -27.90
CA GLN A 809 -11.29 -1.22 -26.55
C GLN A 809 -10.63 -2.58 -26.26
N PRO A 810 -9.75 -2.69 -25.25
CA PRO A 810 -9.16 -3.97 -24.87
C PRO A 810 -10.21 -4.94 -24.32
N ALA A 811 -9.98 -6.24 -24.53
CA ALA A 811 -10.82 -7.28 -23.94
C ALA A 811 -10.80 -7.18 -22.40
N GLY A 812 -11.97 -7.28 -21.77
CA GLY A 812 -12.16 -7.14 -20.32
C GLY A 812 -12.48 -5.72 -19.85
N CYS A 813 -12.09 -4.67 -20.57
CA CYS A 813 -12.42 -3.30 -20.16
C CYS A 813 -13.86 -2.93 -20.49
N THR A 814 -14.49 -2.09 -19.67
CA THR A 814 -15.86 -1.59 -19.86
C THR A 814 -15.84 -0.11 -20.23
N SER A 815 -16.60 0.28 -21.27
CA SER A 815 -16.65 1.65 -21.77
C SER A 815 -17.44 2.57 -20.85
N ILE A 816 -16.95 3.79 -20.58
CA ILE A 816 -17.70 4.84 -19.86
C ILE A 816 -19.06 5.18 -20.53
N THR A 817 -19.21 4.92 -21.83
CA THR A 817 -20.50 5.06 -22.52
C THR A 817 -21.60 4.11 -22.01
N GLN A 818 -21.22 2.98 -21.39
CA GLN A 818 -22.17 2.08 -20.72
C GLN A 818 -22.68 2.66 -19.39
N TYR A 819 -21.94 3.60 -18.80
CA TYR A 819 -22.31 4.35 -17.60
C TYR A 819 -23.03 5.68 -17.91
N GLY A 820 -23.31 5.94 -19.19
CA GLY A 820 -24.08 7.09 -19.67
C GLY A 820 -23.27 8.25 -20.27
N ALA A 821 -21.94 8.14 -20.35
CA ALA A 821 -21.10 9.17 -20.97
C ALA A 821 -21.37 9.31 -22.49
N VAL A 822 -21.30 10.53 -23.04
CA VAL A 822 -21.59 10.80 -24.46
C VAL A 822 -20.53 11.73 -25.07
N PRO A 823 -19.73 11.26 -26.05
CA PRO A 823 -18.59 12.04 -26.51
C PRO A 823 -19.01 13.24 -27.37
N ASN A 824 -18.38 14.38 -27.08
CA ASN A 824 -18.49 15.66 -27.79
C ASN A 824 -19.87 16.35 -27.75
N ASP A 825 -20.75 16.06 -26.77
CA ASP A 825 -22.04 16.76 -26.64
C ASP A 825 -21.99 18.03 -25.74
N GLY A 826 -20.96 18.17 -24.91
CA GLY A 826 -20.75 19.30 -24.00
C GLY A 826 -21.39 19.16 -22.61
N ILE A 827 -22.01 18.01 -22.30
CA ILE A 827 -22.55 17.66 -20.99
C ILE A 827 -21.41 17.05 -20.14
N ASP A 828 -21.45 17.23 -18.81
CA ASP A 828 -20.44 16.69 -17.89
C ASP A 828 -20.54 15.16 -17.75
N ASP A 829 -19.49 14.45 -18.17
CA ASP A 829 -19.36 13.00 -18.09
C ASP A 829 -18.79 12.53 -16.73
N ALA A 830 -18.33 13.44 -15.86
CA ALA A 830 -17.56 13.09 -14.67
C ALA A 830 -18.25 12.05 -13.76
N ASP A 831 -19.56 12.11 -13.64
CA ASP A 831 -20.38 11.15 -12.87
C ASP A 831 -20.41 9.75 -13.50
N ALA A 832 -20.35 9.65 -14.84
CA ALA A 832 -20.26 8.37 -15.56
C ALA A 832 -18.84 7.79 -15.50
N ILE A 833 -17.82 8.64 -15.59
CA ILE A 833 -16.41 8.26 -15.37
C ILE A 833 -16.23 7.77 -13.93
N GLN A 834 -16.75 8.49 -12.94
CA GLN A 834 -16.68 8.13 -11.53
C GLN A 834 -17.32 6.76 -11.27
N ARG A 835 -18.52 6.48 -11.81
CA ARG A 835 -19.15 5.16 -11.66
C ARG A 835 -18.30 4.05 -12.26
N ALA A 836 -17.73 4.24 -13.45
CA ALA A 836 -16.86 3.24 -14.07
C ALA A 836 -15.59 2.98 -13.25
N VAL A 837 -14.94 4.04 -12.74
CA VAL A 837 -13.72 3.94 -11.91
C VAL A 837 -14.02 3.33 -10.54
N THR A 838 -15.17 3.64 -9.95
CA THR A 838 -15.64 2.99 -8.71
C THR A 838 -15.96 1.51 -8.92
N ASP A 839 -16.58 1.12 -10.04
CA ASP A 839 -16.82 -0.28 -10.38
C ASP A 839 -15.51 -1.07 -10.63
N ASP A 840 -14.52 -0.45 -11.26
CA ASP A 840 -13.19 -1.03 -11.50
C ASP A 840 -12.42 -1.21 -10.17
N GLN A 841 -12.39 -0.19 -9.33
CA GLN A 841 -11.84 -0.23 -7.97
C GLN A 841 -12.51 -1.31 -7.10
N ASN A 842 -13.83 -1.47 -7.28
CA ASN A 842 -14.61 -2.49 -6.60
C ASN A 842 -14.54 -3.87 -7.28
N GLY A 843 -13.81 -4.05 -8.38
CA GLY A 843 -13.64 -5.33 -9.09
C GLY A 843 -14.90 -5.85 -9.83
N VAL A 844 -15.88 -4.98 -10.06
CA VAL A 844 -17.10 -5.26 -10.86
C VAL A 844 -16.76 -5.35 -12.35
N ILE A 845 -15.82 -4.52 -12.80
CA ILE A 845 -15.15 -4.58 -14.10
C ILE A 845 -13.63 -4.75 -13.88
N SER A 846 -12.85 -5.04 -14.93
CA SER A 846 -11.39 -5.25 -14.81
C SER A 846 -10.51 -4.18 -15.46
N CYS A 847 -11.12 -3.21 -16.14
CA CYS A 847 -10.52 -1.93 -16.51
C CYS A 847 -11.58 -0.95 -17.02
N VAL A 848 -11.39 0.35 -16.78
CA VAL A 848 -12.17 1.42 -17.43
C VAL A 848 -11.62 1.67 -18.83
N TRP A 849 -12.52 1.73 -19.81
CA TRP A 849 -12.23 2.18 -21.17
C TRP A 849 -12.85 3.55 -21.45
N ILE A 850 -12.04 4.48 -21.94
CA ILE A 850 -12.43 5.81 -22.38
C ILE A 850 -12.27 5.83 -23.92
N PRO A 851 -13.37 5.75 -24.71
CA PRO A 851 -13.27 5.72 -26.16
C PRO A 851 -12.71 7.02 -26.76
N ALA A 852 -12.50 7.02 -28.09
CA ALA A 852 -12.20 8.24 -28.82
C ALA A 852 -13.38 9.22 -28.74
N GLY A 853 -13.08 10.47 -28.40
CA GLY A 853 -14.03 11.54 -28.12
C GLY A 853 -13.43 12.58 -27.18
N GLN A 854 -14.04 13.77 -27.17
CA GLN A 854 -13.88 14.75 -26.10
C GLN A 854 -14.96 14.49 -25.04
N TRP A 855 -14.54 14.33 -23.79
CA TRP A 855 -15.40 14.01 -22.64
C TRP A 855 -15.24 15.11 -21.61
N ARG A 856 -16.35 15.70 -21.18
CA ARG A 856 -16.28 16.82 -20.25
C ARG A 856 -16.16 16.30 -18.83
N GLN A 857 -15.29 16.89 -18.03
CA GLN A 857 -15.06 16.49 -16.65
C GLN A 857 -14.98 17.73 -15.75
N GLU A 858 -16.06 18.01 -15.03
CA GLU A 858 -16.14 19.14 -14.08
C GLU A 858 -16.10 18.71 -12.60
N LYS A 859 -15.88 17.41 -12.32
CA LYS A 859 -15.62 16.86 -10.98
C LYS A 859 -14.39 15.95 -10.99
N LYS A 860 -13.53 16.12 -9.96
CA LYS A 860 -12.34 15.30 -9.69
C LYS A 860 -12.73 13.84 -9.40
N ILE A 861 -12.12 12.87 -10.09
CA ILE A 861 -12.39 11.44 -9.85
C ILE A 861 -11.57 10.96 -8.65
N LEU A 862 -12.24 10.47 -7.61
CA LEU A 862 -11.62 9.93 -6.39
C LEU A 862 -12.52 8.90 -5.67
N THR A 863 -12.09 8.33 -4.54
CA THR A 863 -12.89 7.37 -3.76
C THR A 863 -13.82 8.12 -2.81
N ASP A 864 -15.13 7.82 -2.78
CA ASP A 864 -16.04 8.38 -1.78
C ASP A 864 -15.58 8.02 -0.34
N ASP A 865 -15.34 9.00 0.54
CA ASP A 865 -14.91 8.75 1.92
C ASP A 865 -16.05 8.13 2.74
N PRO A 866 -15.97 6.84 3.13
CA PRO A 866 -17.05 6.17 3.84
C PRO A 866 -17.31 6.74 5.23
N LEU A 867 -16.36 7.50 5.81
CA LEU A 867 -16.52 8.13 7.12
C LEU A 867 -16.94 9.61 7.04
N ASN A 868 -17.07 10.19 5.84
CA ASN A 868 -17.51 11.57 5.61
C ASN A 868 -16.77 12.59 6.51
N ARG A 869 -15.43 12.49 6.61
CA ARG A 869 -14.61 13.17 7.62
C ARG A 869 -14.61 14.69 7.56
N GLY A 870 -15.07 15.30 6.46
CA GLY A 870 -15.09 16.75 6.30
C GLY A 870 -15.70 17.22 4.98
N GLN A 871 -15.56 18.52 4.71
CA GLN A 871 -16.05 19.18 3.49
C GLN A 871 -15.32 18.74 2.21
N TYR A 872 -14.08 18.25 2.34
CA TYR A 872 -13.20 17.88 1.24
C TYR A 872 -12.87 16.39 1.35
N ASN A 873 -13.12 15.65 0.28
CA ASN A 873 -12.74 14.24 0.21
C ASN A 873 -11.31 14.13 -0.34
N GLN A 874 -10.46 13.37 0.34
CA GLN A 874 -9.02 13.21 0.04
C GLN A 874 -8.57 11.73 0.13
N VAL A 875 -9.52 10.83 -0.13
CA VAL A 875 -9.28 9.39 -0.34
C VAL A 875 -9.13 9.16 -1.86
N GLY A 876 -7.91 8.85 -2.30
CA GLY A 876 -7.62 8.66 -3.72
C GLY A 876 -8.19 7.34 -4.25
N ILE A 877 -8.28 7.20 -5.57
CA ILE A 877 -8.62 5.90 -6.19
C ILE A 877 -7.49 4.88 -5.94
N SER A 878 -7.84 3.61 -5.93
CA SER A 878 -6.91 2.51 -5.69
C SER A 878 -7.25 1.26 -6.50
N ASN A 879 -6.23 0.52 -6.96
CA ASN A 879 -6.37 -0.75 -7.69
C ASN A 879 -7.06 -0.66 -9.06
N THR A 880 -7.09 0.52 -9.69
CA THR A 880 -7.80 0.79 -10.94
C THR A 880 -6.90 0.71 -12.18
N THR A 881 -7.48 0.38 -13.33
CA THR A 881 -6.82 0.39 -14.65
C THR A 881 -7.68 1.18 -15.66
N ILE A 882 -7.29 2.43 -15.92
CA ILE A 882 -8.02 3.39 -16.76
C ILE A 882 -7.27 3.58 -18.08
N ARG A 883 -7.93 3.32 -19.21
CA ARG A 883 -7.27 3.29 -20.53
C ARG A 883 -8.06 4.05 -21.58
N GLY A 884 -7.39 4.95 -22.30
CA GLY A 884 -7.94 5.69 -23.43
C GLY A 884 -7.55 5.14 -24.80
N ALA A 885 -8.09 5.75 -25.86
CA ALA A 885 -7.82 5.40 -27.25
C ALA A 885 -6.55 6.06 -27.84
N GLY A 886 -5.72 6.68 -27.01
CA GLY A 886 -4.56 7.50 -27.35
C GLY A 886 -4.78 8.98 -27.02
N MET A 887 -3.74 9.72 -26.62
CA MET A 887 -3.81 11.13 -26.19
C MET A 887 -4.55 12.06 -27.18
N TRP A 888 -4.35 11.84 -28.48
CA TRP A 888 -4.98 12.62 -29.55
C TRP A 888 -6.46 12.28 -29.79
N HIS A 889 -6.95 11.19 -29.18
CA HIS A 889 -8.26 10.60 -29.46
C HIS A 889 -9.18 10.65 -28.25
N SER A 890 -8.69 10.39 -27.04
CA SER A 890 -9.47 10.39 -25.80
C SER A 890 -9.07 11.56 -24.92
N GLN A 891 -9.90 12.61 -24.90
CA GLN A 891 -9.57 13.89 -24.28
C GLN A 891 -10.58 14.19 -23.17
N LEU A 892 -10.13 14.18 -21.91
CA LEU A 892 -10.89 14.71 -20.77
C LEU A 892 -10.66 16.22 -20.72
N TYR A 893 -11.70 17.04 -20.56
CA TYR A 893 -11.55 18.49 -20.50
C TYR A 893 -12.50 19.16 -19.49
N SER A 894 -12.05 20.23 -18.84
CA SER A 894 -12.88 21.08 -17.98
C SER A 894 -13.13 22.44 -18.63
N THR A 895 -14.29 23.04 -18.38
CA THR A 895 -14.61 24.42 -18.79
C THR A 895 -14.80 25.37 -17.60
N ILE A 896 -15.07 24.83 -16.41
CA ILE A 896 -15.22 25.59 -15.17
C ILE A 896 -13.84 25.71 -14.51
N GLU A 897 -13.31 26.94 -14.47
CA GLU A 897 -12.04 27.24 -13.78
C GLU A 897 -12.13 26.79 -12.31
N PRO A 898 -11.13 26.12 -11.71
CA PRO A 898 -11.37 25.26 -10.55
C PRO A 898 -11.86 25.99 -9.31
N GLN A 899 -11.44 27.24 -9.11
CA GLN A 899 -11.90 28.13 -8.05
C GLN A 899 -13.39 28.49 -8.13
N ASN A 900 -14.04 28.26 -9.27
CA ASN A 900 -15.46 28.48 -9.52
C ASN A 900 -16.29 27.18 -9.50
N ALA A 901 -15.66 26.01 -9.32
CA ALA A 901 -16.38 24.74 -9.29
C ALA A 901 -17.12 24.53 -7.95
N GLY A 902 -18.36 24.07 -8.02
CA GLY A 902 -19.14 23.73 -6.83
C GLY A 902 -18.74 22.37 -6.27
N GLY A 903 -18.32 22.30 -5.00
CA GLY A 903 -17.96 21.04 -4.35
C GLY A 903 -16.54 20.55 -4.67
N ILE A 904 -15.58 21.46 -4.83
CA ILE A 904 -14.15 21.15 -5.02
C ILE A 904 -13.66 20.21 -3.91
N ASN A 905 -12.92 19.16 -4.27
CA ASN A 905 -12.13 18.40 -3.31
C ASN A 905 -10.84 19.16 -3.03
N HIS A 906 -10.84 19.94 -1.94
CA HIS A 906 -9.77 20.83 -1.48
C HIS A 906 -9.46 22.02 -2.43
N PRO A 907 -9.27 23.26 -1.93
CA PRO A 907 -9.20 24.46 -2.78
C PRO A 907 -8.11 24.43 -3.88
N HIS A 908 -7.00 23.74 -3.63
CA HIS A 908 -5.83 23.69 -4.52
C HIS A 908 -5.90 22.56 -5.57
N GLU A 909 -6.62 21.46 -5.28
CA GLU A 909 -6.52 20.21 -6.07
C GLU A 909 -7.50 20.21 -7.26
N GLY A 910 -8.58 20.99 -7.17
CA GLY A 910 -9.44 21.35 -8.29
C GLY A 910 -10.49 20.30 -8.69
N ASN A 911 -10.96 20.39 -9.93
CA ASN A 911 -12.20 19.75 -10.39
C ASN A 911 -12.04 18.81 -11.60
N PHE A 912 -10.82 18.49 -12.04
CA PHE A 912 -10.57 17.63 -13.20
C PHE A 912 -9.43 16.62 -12.96
N GLY A 913 -9.34 15.60 -13.81
CA GLY A 913 -8.37 14.51 -13.66
C GLY A 913 -8.66 13.62 -12.44
N PHE A 914 -7.60 13.08 -11.82
CA PHE A 914 -7.70 11.96 -10.87
C PHE A 914 -6.92 12.23 -9.56
N ASP A 915 -7.48 11.79 -8.44
CA ASP A 915 -6.80 11.67 -7.14
C ASP A 915 -6.46 10.19 -6.91
N ILE A 916 -5.24 9.86 -6.49
CA ILE A 916 -4.73 8.48 -6.50
C ILE A 916 -4.05 8.14 -5.17
N ASP A 917 -4.43 7.02 -4.55
CA ASP A 917 -3.78 6.51 -3.35
C ASP A 917 -2.75 5.40 -3.64
N LYS A 918 -3.07 4.36 -4.44
CA LYS A 918 -2.11 3.28 -4.80
C LYS A 918 -2.58 2.34 -5.91
N ASN A 919 -1.64 1.67 -6.57
CA ASN A 919 -1.88 0.57 -7.51
C ASN A 919 -2.85 0.96 -8.64
N THR A 920 -2.74 2.19 -9.13
CA THR A 920 -3.59 2.74 -10.20
C THR A 920 -2.81 2.92 -11.49
N GLN A 921 -3.34 2.37 -12.58
CA GLN A 921 -2.69 2.33 -13.88
C GLN A 921 -3.50 3.20 -14.84
N ILE A 922 -2.96 4.34 -15.29
CA ILE A 922 -3.63 5.26 -16.23
C ILE A 922 -2.85 5.28 -17.53
N SER A 923 -3.51 5.00 -18.67
CA SER A 923 -2.85 5.02 -19.97
C SER A 923 -3.60 5.67 -21.12
N ASP A 924 -2.84 6.20 -22.08
CA ASP A 924 -3.26 6.51 -23.45
C ASP A 924 -4.43 7.53 -23.56
N LEU A 925 -4.39 8.63 -22.79
CA LEU A 925 -5.43 9.68 -22.78
C LEU A 925 -4.85 11.10 -22.62
N ALA A 926 -5.69 12.13 -22.76
CA ALA A 926 -5.35 13.51 -22.42
C ALA A 926 -6.27 14.09 -21.32
N ILE A 927 -5.75 15.06 -20.57
CA ILE A 927 -6.44 15.82 -19.52
C ILE A 927 -6.16 17.31 -19.76
N PHE A 928 -7.15 18.06 -20.21
CA PHE A 928 -7.03 19.50 -20.46
C PHE A 928 -7.77 20.28 -19.37
N GLY A 929 -7.00 20.91 -18.49
CA GLY A 929 -7.51 21.67 -17.35
C GLY A 929 -8.16 22.99 -17.76
N SER A 930 -8.91 23.56 -16.84
CA SER A 930 -9.56 24.88 -16.98
C SER A 930 -8.74 26.03 -16.34
N GLY A 931 -7.53 25.73 -15.86
CA GLY A 931 -6.72 26.64 -15.04
C GLY A 931 -6.16 27.84 -15.82
N ARG A 932 -6.03 28.96 -15.12
CA ARG A 932 -5.64 30.28 -15.69
C ARG A 932 -4.68 31.10 -14.84
N ILE A 933 -4.37 30.64 -13.62
CA ILE A 933 -3.60 31.36 -12.61
C ILE A 933 -3.09 30.38 -11.54
N ARG A 934 -2.09 30.80 -10.77
CA ARG A 934 -1.56 30.12 -9.58
C ARG A 934 -1.67 31.06 -8.39
N GLY A 935 -2.59 30.78 -7.47
CA GLY A 935 -2.67 31.42 -6.15
C GLY A 935 -2.93 32.93 -6.14
N GLY A 936 -3.68 33.45 -7.11
CA GLY A 936 -3.96 34.90 -7.24
C GLY A 936 -5.27 35.38 -6.62
N ASP A 937 -5.66 36.63 -6.91
CA ASP A 937 -6.87 37.35 -6.46
C ASP A 937 -8.02 36.46 -5.92
N GLY A 938 -8.13 36.38 -4.59
CA GLY A 938 -9.17 35.59 -3.91
C GLY A 938 -8.83 34.11 -3.67
N ASN A 939 -7.55 33.73 -3.74
CA ASN A 939 -7.03 32.36 -3.65
C ASN A 939 -7.45 31.48 -4.85
N ALA A 940 -7.44 32.05 -6.06
CA ALA A 940 -7.76 31.34 -7.29
C ALA A 940 -6.59 30.45 -7.75
N GLU A 941 -6.85 29.17 -8.05
CA GLU A 941 -5.84 28.21 -8.51
C GLU A 941 -6.30 27.32 -9.66
N GLY A 942 -5.36 26.98 -10.54
CA GLY A 942 -5.60 26.19 -11.75
C GLY A 942 -5.77 24.67 -11.58
N GLY A 943 -5.88 24.13 -10.36
CA GLY A 943 -6.14 22.70 -10.09
C GLY A 943 -5.02 21.74 -10.47
N PHE A 944 -5.12 20.46 -10.09
CA PHE A 944 -4.11 19.44 -10.39
C PHE A 944 -4.63 18.40 -11.37
N GLY A 945 -3.84 18.05 -12.40
CA GLY A 945 -4.19 16.96 -13.32
C GLY A 945 -4.21 15.60 -12.60
N LEU A 946 -3.12 15.28 -11.90
CA LEU A 946 -2.97 14.11 -11.05
C LEU A 946 -2.44 14.54 -9.68
N ASN A 947 -2.94 13.94 -8.60
CA ASN A 947 -2.46 14.19 -7.25
C ASN A 947 -2.81 13.02 -6.32
N GLY A 948 -2.42 13.14 -5.05
CA GLY A 948 -2.69 12.14 -4.03
C GLY A 948 -1.41 11.45 -3.55
N ARG A 949 -1.56 10.31 -2.88
CA ARG A 949 -0.44 9.57 -2.26
C ARG A 949 0.36 8.76 -3.29
N LEU A 950 -0.31 8.25 -4.31
CA LEU A 950 0.15 7.36 -5.39
C LEU A 950 0.78 6.03 -4.95
N GLY A 951 1.38 5.92 -3.77
CA GLY A 951 1.70 4.66 -3.10
C GLY A 951 2.55 3.68 -3.92
N VAL A 952 2.30 2.38 -3.71
CA VAL A 952 2.95 1.30 -4.46
C VAL A 952 2.21 0.96 -5.76
N GLY A 953 2.94 0.54 -6.79
CA GLY A 953 2.40 -0.11 -8.00
C GLY A 953 1.84 0.82 -9.08
N THR A 954 1.47 2.05 -8.73
CA THR A 954 0.88 3.07 -9.62
C THR A 954 1.77 3.39 -10.83
N LYS A 955 1.16 3.44 -12.03
CA LYS A 955 1.85 3.77 -13.29
C LYS A 955 0.99 4.65 -14.18
N VAL A 956 1.59 5.72 -14.69
CA VAL A 956 0.94 6.64 -15.64
C VAL A 956 1.74 6.61 -16.93
N THR A 957 1.11 6.25 -18.05
CA THR A 957 1.82 5.97 -19.31
C THR A 957 1.11 6.57 -20.52
N ASN A 958 1.82 7.31 -21.36
CA ASN A 958 1.25 7.97 -22.54
C ASN A 958 0.08 8.92 -22.20
N VAL A 959 0.22 9.74 -21.15
CA VAL A 959 -0.79 10.75 -20.77
C VAL A 959 -0.33 12.17 -21.14
N TRP A 960 -1.23 12.95 -21.76
CA TRP A 960 -1.02 14.37 -22.06
C TRP A 960 -1.80 15.21 -21.04
N ILE A 961 -1.16 16.17 -20.36
CA ILE A 961 -1.81 17.09 -19.43
C ILE A 961 -1.49 18.54 -19.85
N GLU A 962 -2.51 19.38 -19.99
CA GLU A 962 -2.35 20.83 -20.18
C GLU A 962 -3.21 21.65 -19.23
N HIS A 963 -2.88 22.94 -19.10
CA HIS A 963 -3.70 23.99 -18.47
C HIS A 963 -4.12 23.72 -17.01
N ALA A 964 -3.36 22.88 -16.30
CA ALA A 964 -3.46 22.67 -14.86
C ALA A 964 -2.47 23.58 -14.10
N ASN A 965 -2.70 23.80 -12.80
CA ASN A 965 -1.68 24.35 -11.91
C ASN A 965 -0.47 23.40 -11.88
N VAL A 966 -0.65 22.15 -11.45
CA VAL A 966 0.38 21.10 -11.46
C VAL A 966 -0.04 19.94 -12.35
N GLY A 967 0.93 19.37 -13.10
CA GLY A 967 0.71 18.17 -13.90
C GLY A 967 0.49 16.92 -13.03
N ALA A 968 1.47 16.56 -12.18
CA ALA A 968 1.29 15.55 -11.13
C ALA A 968 1.96 15.91 -9.80
N TRP A 969 1.20 15.94 -8.70
CA TRP A 969 1.72 16.14 -7.33
C TRP A 969 1.73 14.82 -6.56
N VAL A 970 2.93 14.29 -6.25
CA VAL A 970 3.11 12.90 -5.78
C VAL A 970 3.45 12.88 -4.29
N GLY A 971 2.39 12.88 -3.48
CA GLY A 971 2.44 12.84 -2.02
C GLY A 971 1.28 13.60 -1.37
N ARG A 972 0.97 13.24 -0.12
CA ARG A 972 0.12 14.03 0.79
C ARG A 972 0.81 14.09 2.15
N ASP A 973 0.59 15.17 2.89
CA ASP A 973 1.14 15.34 4.24
C ASP A 973 0.58 14.28 5.22
N TYR A 974 1.40 13.86 6.20
CA TYR A 974 1.04 12.76 7.10
C TYR A 974 -0.23 13.02 7.92
N ASP A 975 -0.46 14.26 8.34
CA ASP A 975 -1.62 14.68 9.15
C ASP A 975 -2.94 14.72 8.36
N ASN A 976 -2.91 14.62 7.03
CA ASN A 976 -4.08 14.66 6.16
C ASN A 976 -5.10 13.56 6.48
N ILE A 977 -4.69 12.28 6.36
CA ILE A 977 -5.44 11.09 6.81
C ILE A 977 -4.38 10.04 7.18
N GLN A 978 -4.08 9.89 8.48
CA GLN A 978 -2.93 9.11 8.97
C GLN A 978 -3.06 7.61 8.68
N GLU A 979 -4.28 7.08 8.62
CA GLU A 979 -4.59 5.67 8.34
C GLU A 979 -4.32 5.30 6.88
N LEU A 980 -4.30 6.29 5.98
CA LEU A 980 -3.98 6.13 4.57
C LEU A 980 -2.51 6.42 4.24
N TRP A 981 -1.66 6.74 5.24
CA TRP A 981 -0.25 7.07 5.02
C TRP A 981 0.49 5.99 4.21
N GLY A 982 1.01 6.43 3.06
CA GLY A 982 1.83 5.62 2.16
C GLY A 982 2.48 6.53 1.12
N PRO A 983 3.80 6.76 1.16
CA PRO A 983 4.50 7.55 0.15
C PRO A 983 4.50 6.82 -1.20
N GLY A 984 4.72 7.56 -2.30
CA GLY A 984 4.96 6.95 -3.60
C GLY A 984 6.20 6.05 -3.56
N ASP A 985 6.05 4.76 -3.88
CA ASP A 985 7.15 3.80 -3.86
C ASP A 985 7.12 2.93 -5.14
N GLY A 986 8.11 3.16 -6.00
CA GLY A 986 8.19 2.53 -7.31
C GLY A 986 7.18 3.08 -8.34
N VAL A 987 6.68 4.31 -8.15
CA VAL A 987 5.76 4.99 -9.08
C VAL A 987 6.46 5.23 -10.42
N GLU A 988 5.79 4.89 -11.53
CA GLU A 988 6.35 5.05 -12.88
C GLU A 988 5.51 6.02 -13.73
N PHE A 989 6.08 7.16 -14.11
CA PHE A 989 5.55 8.04 -15.16
C PHE A 989 6.35 7.83 -16.44
N SER A 990 5.67 7.54 -17.57
CA SER A 990 6.35 7.31 -18.85
C SER A 990 5.61 7.83 -20.07
N GLY A 991 6.33 8.34 -21.07
CA GLY A 991 5.72 8.86 -22.30
C GLY A 991 4.79 10.06 -22.08
N MET A 992 4.95 10.80 -20.97
CA MET A 992 4.07 11.92 -20.63
C MET A 992 4.28 13.09 -21.60
N ARG A 993 3.23 13.90 -21.80
CA ARG A 993 3.34 15.26 -22.36
C ARG A 993 2.70 16.21 -21.36
N ILE A 994 3.48 16.97 -20.60
CA ILE A 994 2.93 17.94 -19.65
C ILE A 994 3.30 19.34 -20.14
N ARG A 995 2.29 20.14 -20.50
CA ARG A 995 2.49 21.43 -21.15
C ARG A 995 1.67 22.54 -20.50
N ASN A 996 2.13 23.78 -20.63
CA ASN A 996 1.35 24.98 -20.34
C ASN A 996 0.75 25.01 -18.90
N THR A 997 1.51 24.54 -17.90
CA THR A 997 1.11 24.55 -16.49
C THR A 997 1.41 25.89 -15.81
N TYR A 998 0.82 26.14 -14.63
CA TYR A 998 1.07 27.36 -13.83
C TYR A 998 2.04 27.17 -12.67
N ALA A 999 2.30 25.91 -12.31
CA ALA A 999 3.32 25.43 -11.40
C ALA A 999 4.02 24.19 -12.02
N ASP A 1000 4.50 23.27 -11.18
CA ASP A 1000 5.32 22.11 -11.49
C ASP A 1000 4.77 21.21 -12.61
N GLY A 1001 5.68 20.54 -13.32
CA GLY A 1001 5.33 19.44 -14.23
C GLY A 1001 5.00 18.16 -13.45
N ILE A 1002 5.98 17.59 -12.75
CA ILE A 1002 5.79 16.51 -11.76
C ILE A 1002 6.67 16.75 -10.53
N ASN A 1003 6.08 16.75 -9.33
CA ASN A 1003 6.80 16.87 -8.07
C ASN A 1003 6.69 15.58 -7.24
N PHE A 1004 7.82 14.97 -6.90
CA PHE A 1004 7.95 13.82 -6.01
C PHE A 1004 8.22 14.30 -4.59
N THR A 1005 7.22 14.17 -3.71
CA THR A 1005 7.20 14.80 -2.39
C THR A 1005 6.82 13.81 -1.27
N ASN A 1006 6.73 14.26 -0.02
CA ASN A 1006 6.33 13.47 1.17
C ASN A 1006 7.00 12.08 1.31
N GLY A 1007 8.32 11.98 1.08
CA GLY A 1007 9.05 10.72 1.23
C GLY A 1007 8.90 9.74 0.06
N THR A 1008 8.43 10.20 -1.10
CA THR A 1008 8.38 9.44 -2.36
C THR A 1008 9.77 8.91 -2.73
N ARG A 1009 9.85 7.61 -3.06
CA ARG A 1009 11.10 6.86 -3.23
C ARG A 1009 11.04 5.82 -4.33
N ASN A 1010 12.20 5.34 -4.79
CA ASN A 1010 12.38 4.33 -5.85
C ASN A 1010 11.64 4.64 -7.17
N SER A 1011 11.13 5.87 -7.33
CA SER A 1011 10.15 6.25 -8.34
C SER A 1011 10.84 6.93 -9.53
N LYS A 1012 10.16 7.03 -10.66
CA LYS A 1012 10.77 7.57 -11.88
C LYS A 1012 9.81 8.30 -12.81
N VAL A 1013 10.33 9.34 -13.44
CA VAL A 1013 9.74 9.95 -14.64
C VAL A 1013 10.72 9.74 -15.78
N PHE A 1014 10.27 9.07 -16.84
CA PHE A 1014 11.14 8.76 -17.97
C PHE A 1014 10.48 8.87 -19.34
N ASN A 1015 11.29 9.08 -20.37
CA ASN A 1015 10.84 9.18 -21.76
C ASN A 1015 9.69 10.21 -21.95
N SER A 1016 9.71 11.31 -21.19
CA SER A 1016 8.60 12.25 -21.08
C SER A 1016 8.97 13.65 -21.54
N SER A 1017 7.97 14.40 -22.01
CA SER A 1017 8.08 15.72 -22.60
C SER A 1017 7.41 16.78 -21.71
N PHE A 1018 8.12 17.88 -21.48
CA PHE A 1018 7.66 19.02 -20.69
C PHE A 1018 7.86 20.32 -21.47
N ARG A 1019 6.84 21.18 -21.53
CA ARG A 1019 6.96 22.48 -22.22
C ARG A 1019 6.13 23.59 -21.56
N THR A 1020 6.69 24.78 -21.34
CA THR A 1020 5.95 25.91 -20.73
C THR A 1020 5.41 25.58 -19.32
N THR A 1021 6.22 24.95 -18.44
CA THR A 1021 5.82 24.73 -17.04
C THR A 1021 5.99 26.01 -16.21
N GLY A 1022 5.16 26.20 -15.18
CA GLY A 1022 5.15 27.41 -14.34
C GLY A 1022 5.85 27.28 -13.00
N ASP A 1023 6.48 26.14 -12.79
CA ASP A 1023 7.58 25.95 -11.86
C ASP A 1023 8.46 24.82 -12.40
N ASP A 1024 9.28 24.24 -11.54
CA ASP A 1024 10.09 23.05 -11.79
C ASP A 1024 9.37 22.01 -12.66
N ALA A 1025 9.88 21.77 -13.88
CA ALA A 1025 9.25 20.79 -14.77
C ALA A 1025 9.32 19.36 -14.20
N LEU A 1026 10.39 19.06 -13.45
CA LEU A 1026 10.53 17.86 -12.61
C LEU A 1026 11.18 18.24 -11.26
N ALA A 1027 10.53 17.92 -10.15
CA ALA A 1027 11.04 18.19 -8.81
C ALA A 1027 11.07 16.94 -7.92
N VAL A 1028 12.08 16.83 -7.05
CA VAL A 1028 12.02 16.01 -5.83
C VAL A 1028 12.06 16.97 -4.64
N TRP A 1029 10.98 17.07 -3.86
CA TRP A 1029 10.96 17.79 -2.59
C TRP A 1029 10.93 16.80 -1.43
N ALA A 1030 12.09 16.52 -0.84
CA ALA A 1030 12.19 15.64 0.33
C ALA A 1030 11.71 16.37 1.59
N ASN A 1031 10.42 16.75 1.63
CA ASN A 1031 9.84 17.54 2.72
C ASN A 1031 9.77 16.76 4.05
N LYS A 1032 9.52 17.49 5.14
CA LYS A 1032 9.45 16.96 6.52
C LYS A 1032 8.06 16.53 6.98
N TYR A 1033 7.02 16.71 6.17
CA TYR A 1033 5.60 16.41 6.47
C TYR A 1033 5.28 14.93 6.23
N VAL A 1034 6.08 14.09 6.88
CA VAL A 1034 6.12 12.63 6.74
C VAL A 1034 5.96 11.96 8.09
N LYS A 1035 5.58 10.67 8.11
CA LYS A 1035 5.31 9.95 9.37
C LYS A 1035 6.52 9.84 10.29
N ASP A 1036 7.68 9.48 9.74
CA ASP A 1036 8.95 9.46 10.47
C ASP A 1036 10.07 10.08 9.62
N PRO A 1037 10.45 11.35 9.85
CA PRO A 1037 11.54 12.04 9.16
C PRO A 1037 12.92 11.35 9.17
N SER A 1038 13.13 10.30 9.97
CA SER A 1038 14.38 9.53 9.98
C SER A 1038 14.41 8.37 8.97
N VAL A 1039 13.25 7.94 8.45
CA VAL A 1039 13.13 6.82 7.47
C VAL A 1039 12.23 7.14 6.27
N ASP A 1040 11.39 8.17 6.35
CA ASP A 1040 10.53 8.64 5.25
C ASP A 1040 11.17 9.75 4.40
N ILE A 1041 12.47 9.61 4.15
CA ILE A 1041 13.26 10.51 3.31
C ILE A 1041 13.04 10.14 1.83
N GLY A 1042 12.84 11.14 0.94
CA GLY A 1042 12.69 10.89 -0.49
C GLY A 1042 14.00 10.44 -1.15
N HIS A 1043 14.05 9.23 -1.70
CA HIS A 1043 15.32 8.62 -2.13
C HIS A 1043 15.24 7.68 -3.34
N THR A 1044 16.38 7.43 -3.99
CA THR A 1044 16.51 6.51 -5.15
C THR A 1044 15.61 6.88 -6.34
N ASN A 1045 15.14 8.13 -6.43
CA ASN A 1045 14.28 8.57 -7.52
C ASN A 1045 15.11 8.87 -8.78
N SER A 1046 14.50 8.74 -9.97
CA SER A 1046 15.21 8.99 -11.23
C SER A 1046 14.38 9.74 -12.28
N PHE A 1047 14.98 10.82 -12.79
CA PHE A 1047 14.50 11.57 -13.94
C PHE A 1047 15.41 11.26 -15.13
N THR A 1048 14.91 10.39 -16.02
CA THR A 1048 15.75 9.73 -17.03
C THR A 1048 15.17 9.87 -18.43
N ASN A 1049 15.96 10.28 -19.43
CA ASN A 1049 15.51 10.40 -20.82
C ASN A 1049 14.30 11.36 -20.99
N ASN A 1050 14.27 12.53 -20.35
CA ASN A 1050 13.19 13.51 -20.53
C ASN A 1050 13.63 14.69 -21.40
N THR A 1051 12.71 15.26 -22.17
CA THR A 1051 12.93 16.52 -22.91
C THR A 1051 12.10 17.63 -22.28
N ILE A 1052 12.77 18.64 -21.77
CA ILE A 1052 12.18 19.79 -21.07
C ILE A 1052 12.50 21.04 -21.88
N GLN A 1053 11.49 21.85 -22.17
CA GLN A 1053 11.62 23.09 -22.93
C GLN A 1053 10.89 24.22 -22.19
N LEU A 1054 11.49 25.40 -22.12
CA LEU A 1054 10.77 26.63 -21.82
C LEU A 1054 10.00 26.69 -20.47
N PRO A 1055 10.48 26.15 -19.32
CA PRO A 1055 9.92 26.51 -18.02
C PRO A 1055 9.88 28.03 -17.86
N TRP A 1056 8.68 28.60 -17.72
CA TRP A 1056 8.48 30.05 -17.66
C TRP A 1056 8.79 30.63 -16.27
N ARG A 1057 8.87 29.75 -15.27
CA ARG A 1057 9.44 30.01 -13.95
C ARG A 1057 10.20 28.76 -13.46
N ALA A 1058 11.21 28.98 -12.61
CA ALA A 1058 11.97 27.95 -11.92
C ALA A 1058 12.68 26.97 -12.87
N ASN A 1059 12.95 25.75 -12.42
CA ASN A 1059 13.97 24.91 -13.03
C ASN A 1059 13.46 24.05 -14.19
N GLY A 1060 14.41 23.57 -14.99
CA GLY A 1060 14.19 22.34 -15.75
C GLY A 1060 13.99 21.15 -14.81
N ILE A 1061 14.97 20.88 -13.94
CA ILE A 1061 14.90 19.80 -12.96
C ILE A 1061 15.46 20.26 -11.61
N ALA A 1062 14.73 20.04 -10.52
CA ALA A 1062 15.16 20.35 -9.16
C ALA A 1062 15.19 19.14 -8.23
N ILE A 1063 16.10 19.16 -7.26
CA ILE A 1063 16.10 18.26 -6.11
C ILE A 1063 16.36 19.10 -4.86
N TYR A 1064 15.45 19.00 -3.89
CA TYR A 1064 15.52 19.62 -2.58
C TYR A 1064 15.65 18.51 -1.53
N GLY A 1065 16.88 18.18 -1.16
CA GLY A 1065 17.22 17.15 -0.18
C GLY A 1065 17.18 15.69 -0.68
N GLY A 1066 17.16 14.76 0.28
CA GLY A 1066 17.08 13.31 -0.01
C GLY A 1066 18.42 12.65 -0.37
N TYR A 1067 18.38 11.41 -0.88
CA TYR A 1067 19.59 10.66 -1.25
C TYR A 1067 19.43 9.72 -2.45
N ASP A 1068 20.55 9.37 -3.08
CA ASP A 1068 20.66 8.43 -4.21
C ASP A 1068 19.76 8.75 -5.44
N ASN A 1069 19.28 9.99 -5.50
CA ASN A 1069 18.46 10.55 -6.57
C ASN A 1069 19.30 10.87 -7.82
N LYS A 1070 18.69 10.73 -9.01
CA LYS A 1070 19.40 10.74 -10.31
C LYS A 1070 18.71 11.57 -11.38
N ILE A 1071 19.51 12.30 -12.15
CA ILE A 1071 19.13 13.10 -13.29
C ILE A 1071 19.98 12.65 -14.48
N GLU A 1072 19.46 11.75 -15.32
CA GLU A 1072 20.25 11.04 -16.35
C GLU A 1072 19.70 11.20 -17.77
N ASN A 1073 20.59 11.53 -18.73
CA ASN A 1073 20.30 11.53 -20.16
C ASN A 1073 19.16 12.46 -20.62
N ASN A 1074 18.87 13.54 -19.88
CA ASN A 1074 17.81 14.50 -20.21
C ASN A 1074 18.30 15.57 -21.20
N LEU A 1075 17.37 16.18 -21.92
CA LEU A 1075 17.56 17.43 -22.67
C LEU A 1075 16.77 18.54 -21.99
N ILE A 1076 17.39 19.70 -21.77
CA ILE A 1076 16.77 20.87 -21.14
C ILE A 1076 17.08 22.09 -22.01
N TYR A 1077 16.04 22.81 -22.40
CA TYR A 1077 16.12 23.99 -23.26
C TYR A 1077 15.46 25.20 -22.61
N ASP A 1078 16.10 26.37 -22.73
CA ASP A 1078 15.45 27.68 -22.64
C ASP A 1078 14.68 27.97 -21.33
N THR A 1079 15.24 27.65 -20.15
CA THR A 1079 14.65 28.06 -18.86
C THR A 1079 14.68 29.59 -18.72
N MET A 1080 13.59 30.22 -18.24
CA MET A 1080 13.49 31.69 -18.30
C MET A 1080 14.35 32.43 -17.28
N ASN A 1081 14.16 32.13 -15.99
CA ASN A 1081 14.71 32.91 -14.88
C ASN A 1081 15.66 32.10 -13.97
N TYR A 1082 15.62 30.77 -14.07
CA TYR A 1082 16.27 29.84 -13.15
C TYR A 1082 17.12 28.79 -13.88
N PRO A 1083 17.88 27.95 -13.15
CA PRO A 1083 18.73 26.90 -13.71
C PRO A 1083 18.02 25.88 -14.61
N GLY A 1084 18.81 25.20 -15.45
CA GLY A 1084 18.37 23.96 -16.07
C GLY A 1084 18.31 22.81 -15.06
N ILE A 1085 19.29 22.73 -14.15
CA ILE A 1085 19.30 21.78 -13.03
C ILE A 1085 19.68 22.50 -11.72
N MET A 1086 18.94 22.23 -10.64
CA MET A 1086 19.22 22.80 -9.32
C MET A 1086 19.23 21.73 -8.21
N LEU A 1087 20.25 21.76 -7.34
CA LEU A 1087 20.27 21.04 -6.06
C LEU A 1087 20.31 22.08 -4.93
N ALA A 1088 19.31 22.11 -4.04
CA ALA A 1088 19.18 23.21 -3.08
C ALA A 1088 18.57 22.83 -1.72
N THR A 1089 18.79 23.69 -0.71
CA THR A 1089 18.35 23.47 0.69
C THR A 1089 17.58 24.67 1.28
N ASP A 1090 16.89 25.38 0.41
CA ASP A 1090 16.08 26.58 0.64
C ASP A 1090 14.58 26.30 0.85
N HIS A 1091 14.07 25.15 0.42
CA HIS A 1091 12.68 24.71 0.63
C HIS A 1091 12.49 23.82 1.89
N ASP A 1092 13.25 24.11 2.96
CA ASP A 1092 13.27 23.37 4.25
C ASP A 1092 13.21 21.82 4.14
N PRO A 1093 14.08 21.17 3.32
CA PRO A 1093 14.00 19.73 3.08
C PRO A 1093 14.76 18.91 4.14
N LEU A 1094 14.43 17.62 4.22
CA LEU A 1094 15.23 16.61 4.89
C LEU A 1094 16.62 16.53 4.24
N PRO A 1095 17.73 16.46 5.02
CA PRO A 1095 19.07 16.74 4.50
C PRO A 1095 19.52 15.85 3.34
N PHE A 1096 20.35 16.41 2.47
CA PHE A 1096 21.05 15.62 1.45
C PHE A 1096 21.99 14.60 2.10
N SER A 1097 21.99 13.38 1.58
CA SER A 1097 22.96 12.33 1.89
C SER A 1097 23.17 11.39 0.69
N GLY A 1098 23.95 10.31 0.86
CA GLY A 1098 24.26 9.38 -0.24
C GLY A 1098 25.03 10.03 -1.39
N GLN A 1099 24.65 9.71 -2.63
CA GLN A 1099 25.20 10.30 -3.85
C GLN A 1099 24.08 10.88 -4.73
N THR A 1100 24.15 12.16 -5.12
CA THR A 1100 23.26 12.71 -6.17
C THR A 1100 23.99 12.69 -7.51
N LEU A 1101 23.39 12.05 -8.52
CA LEU A 1101 24.00 11.84 -9.84
C LEU A 1101 23.34 12.70 -10.92
N ILE A 1102 24.12 13.55 -11.59
CA ILE A 1102 23.75 14.29 -12.80
C ILE A 1102 24.61 13.73 -13.93
N ALA A 1103 24.05 12.95 -14.85
CA ALA A 1103 24.83 12.23 -15.88
C ALA A 1103 24.28 12.36 -17.30
N ASN A 1104 25.16 12.59 -18.28
CA ASN A 1104 24.84 12.66 -19.71
C ASN A 1104 23.69 13.62 -20.10
N ASN A 1105 23.47 14.71 -19.37
CA ASN A 1105 22.42 15.66 -19.72
C ASN A 1105 22.93 16.64 -20.80
N GLY A 1106 22.01 17.27 -21.53
CA GLY A 1106 22.29 18.37 -22.44
C GLY A 1106 21.45 19.59 -22.06
N LEU A 1107 22.11 20.67 -21.65
CA LEU A 1107 21.48 21.92 -21.23
C LEU A 1107 21.79 23.01 -22.25
N TYR A 1108 20.76 23.61 -22.83
CA TYR A 1108 20.88 24.58 -23.90
C TYR A 1108 20.14 25.86 -23.50
N ARG A 1109 20.85 26.99 -23.44
CA ARG A 1109 20.27 28.32 -23.15
C ARG A 1109 19.54 28.39 -21.80
N CYS A 1110 19.97 27.58 -20.83
CA CYS A 1110 19.45 27.57 -19.46
C CYS A 1110 20.16 28.60 -18.56
N GLY A 1111 19.58 28.82 -17.38
CA GLY A 1111 19.96 29.90 -16.47
C GLY A 1111 19.24 31.21 -16.82
N GLY A 1112 19.23 32.17 -15.89
CA GLY A 1112 18.50 33.44 -16.05
C GLY A 1112 18.69 34.35 -14.84
N VAL A 1113 17.79 35.32 -14.68
CA VAL A 1113 17.72 36.22 -13.51
C VAL A 1113 16.36 36.15 -12.83
N PHE A 1114 16.35 36.33 -11.51
CA PHE A 1114 15.14 36.35 -10.69
C PHE A 1114 15.30 37.25 -9.47
N TRP A 1115 14.19 37.55 -8.79
CA TRP A 1115 14.09 38.49 -7.66
C TRP A 1115 14.33 39.94 -8.12
N ASN A 1116 13.47 40.46 -8.99
CA ASN A 1116 13.60 41.79 -9.64
C ASN A 1116 14.90 41.93 -10.46
N GLU A 1117 15.36 40.82 -11.03
CA GLU A 1117 16.66 40.66 -11.69
C GLU A 1117 17.91 40.79 -10.77
N ASP A 1118 17.76 40.93 -9.44
CA ASP A 1118 18.88 41.06 -8.49
C ASP A 1118 19.76 39.79 -8.36
N GLN A 1119 19.32 38.62 -8.81
CA GLN A 1119 20.06 37.37 -8.71
C GLN A 1119 20.20 36.61 -10.03
N GLU A 1120 21.46 36.41 -10.45
CA GLU A 1120 21.86 35.59 -11.58
C GLU A 1120 21.93 34.09 -11.22
N PHE A 1121 21.55 33.23 -12.16
CA PHE A 1121 21.55 31.76 -12.02
C PHE A 1121 22.21 31.06 -13.22
N GLY A 1122 23.15 30.16 -12.91
CA GLY A 1122 23.83 29.31 -13.90
C GLY A 1122 22.98 28.13 -14.37
N ALA A 1123 23.36 27.54 -15.52
CA ALA A 1123 22.64 26.42 -16.12
C ALA A 1123 22.55 25.18 -15.22
N ILE A 1124 23.59 24.88 -14.42
CA ILE A 1124 23.47 24.03 -13.24
C ILE A 1124 23.81 24.87 -12.01
N THR A 1125 22.95 24.90 -11.00
CA THR A 1125 23.22 25.64 -9.74
C THR A 1125 23.14 24.74 -8.52
N LEU A 1126 24.15 24.80 -7.66
CA LEU A 1126 24.18 24.11 -6.37
C LEU A 1126 24.07 25.14 -5.24
N PHE A 1127 22.96 25.14 -4.50
CA PHE A 1127 22.62 26.17 -3.52
C PHE A 1127 22.44 25.59 -2.10
N PRO A 1128 23.53 25.43 -1.33
CA PRO A 1128 23.50 24.96 0.05
C PRO A 1128 23.04 26.10 0.99
N GLN A 1129 21.81 26.60 0.84
CA GLN A 1129 21.31 27.78 1.58
C GLN A 1129 21.47 27.60 3.10
N ASN A 1130 21.03 26.46 3.64
CA ASN A 1130 21.03 26.21 5.09
C ASN A 1130 21.77 24.92 5.46
N LEU A 1131 21.59 23.87 4.65
CA LEU A 1131 22.10 22.52 4.91
C LEU A 1131 23.19 22.12 3.90
N PRO A 1132 24.13 21.23 4.27
CA PRO A 1132 25.12 20.69 3.34
C PRO A 1132 24.52 19.94 2.16
N ILE A 1133 25.25 19.92 1.04
CA ILE A 1133 24.97 19.12 -0.15
C ILE A 1133 26.23 18.28 -0.45
N PRO A 1134 26.40 17.10 0.18
CA PRO A 1134 27.50 16.18 -0.07
C PRO A 1134 27.27 15.33 -1.34
N GLY A 1135 28.32 14.68 -1.83
CA GLY A 1135 28.18 13.51 -2.73
C GLY A 1135 27.69 13.81 -4.15
N VAL A 1136 27.72 15.06 -4.59
CA VAL A 1136 27.28 15.44 -5.94
C VAL A 1136 28.27 14.95 -7.00
N THR A 1137 27.77 14.26 -8.02
CA THR A 1137 28.55 13.83 -9.19
C THR A 1137 27.90 14.35 -10.47
N ILE A 1138 28.60 15.23 -11.19
CA ILE A 1138 28.22 15.74 -12.52
C ILE A 1138 29.12 15.08 -13.55
N ARG A 1139 28.57 14.35 -14.53
CA ARG A 1139 29.39 13.70 -15.57
C ARG A 1139 28.78 13.65 -16.96
N ASP A 1140 29.65 13.55 -17.96
CA ASP A 1140 29.31 13.31 -19.38
C ASP A 1140 28.31 14.34 -19.97
N THR A 1141 28.17 15.48 -19.29
CA THR A 1141 27.09 16.46 -19.44
C THR A 1141 27.58 17.65 -20.27
N GLU A 1142 26.69 18.20 -21.08
CA GLU A 1142 26.97 19.31 -21.98
C GLU A 1142 26.11 20.52 -21.63
N ILE A 1143 26.75 21.69 -21.57
CA ILE A 1143 26.13 22.98 -21.27
C ILE A 1143 26.50 23.93 -22.40
N LEU A 1144 25.49 24.47 -23.07
CA LEU A 1144 25.64 25.29 -24.27
C LEU A 1144 24.83 26.57 -24.17
N ASP A 1145 25.47 27.68 -24.52
CA ASP A 1145 24.81 28.98 -24.70
C ASP A 1145 24.08 29.50 -23.42
N SER A 1146 24.59 29.16 -22.23
CA SER A 1146 23.97 29.49 -20.93
C SER A 1146 23.79 31.00 -20.78
N THR A 1147 22.72 31.42 -20.09
CA THR A 1147 22.39 32.86 -19.96
C THR A 1147 23.45 33.55 -19.10
N TYR A 1148 23.70 32.99 -17.91
CA TYR A 1148 24.81 33.33 -17.03
C TYR A 1148 25.77 32.14 -16.97
N ASP A 1149 26.17 31.68 -15.80
CA ASP A 1149 27.21 30.65 -15.64
C ASP A 1149 26.85 29.30 -16.28
N GLY A 1150 27.88 28.49 -16.55
CA GLY A 1150 27.71 27.07 -16.85
C GLY A 1150 27.33 26.28 -15.60
N ILE A 1151 28.23 26.22 -14.61
CA ILE A 1151 27.97 25.62 -13.29
C ILE A 1151 28.22 26.66 -12.19
N GLN A 1152 27.19 26.97 -11.41
CA GLN A 1152 27.24 27.93 -10.30
C GLN A 1152 27.21 27.21 -8.95
N PHE A 1153 28.21 27.47 -8.10
CA PHE A 1153 28.14 27.18 -6.66
C PHE A 1153 27.68 28.45 -5.94
N LYS A 1154 26.44 28.46 -5.44
CA LYS A 1154 25.76 29.66 -4.92
C LYS A 1154 26.01 29.86 -3.41
N THR A 1155 26.17 31.10 -2.98
CA THR A 1155 26.48 31.47 -1.57
C THR A 1155 25.45 30.94 -0.58
N GLY A 1156 25.88 30.25 0.49
CA GLY A 1156 24.96 29.70 1.49
C GLY A 1156 25.62 29.21 2.79
N GLY A 1157 24.78 28.96 3.81
CA GLY A 1157 25.13 28.52 5.15
C GLY A 1157 25.49 27.03 5.28
N GLY A 1158 25.26 26.22 4.25
CA GLY A 1158 25.71 24.84 4.14
C GLY A 1158 27.11 24.66 3.55
N LEU A 1159 27.51 23.41 3.31
CA LEU A 1159 28.80 23.03 2.71
C LEU A 1159 28.59 22.19 1.44
N LEU A 1160 29.41 22.43 0.41
CA LEU A 1160 29.46 21.65 -0.83
C LEU A 1160 30.71 20.77 -0.86
N GLN A 1161 30.62 19.53 -0.38
CA GLN A 1161 31.79 18.67 -0.20
C GLN A 1161 31.94 17.61 -1.28
N ASN A 1162 33.14 17.56 -1.87
CA ASN A 1162 33.61 16.51 -2.77
C ASN A 1162 32.80 16.43 -4.07
N VAL A 1163 32.44 17.58 -4.65
CA VAL A 1163 31.71 17.62 -5.93
C VAL A 1163 32.61 17.11 -7.05
N ALA A 1164 32.24 16.01 -7.70
CA ALA A 1164 33.01 15.43 -8.81
C ALA A 1164 32.44 15.88 -10.15
N ILE A 1165 33.26 16.50 -11.01
CA ILE A 1165 32.88 17.00 -12.34
C ILE A 1165 33.75 16.30 -13.38
N THR A 1166 33.17 15.40 -14.20
CA THR A 1166 33.93 14.49 -15.09
C THR A 1166 33.40 14.49 -16.53
N ASN A 1167 34.24 14.63 -17.55
CA ASN A 1167 33.82 14.63 -18.96
C ASN A 1167 32.74 15.69 -19.29
N VAL A 1168 32.78 16.86 -18.65
CA VAL A 1168 31.79 17.93 -18.86
C VAL A 1168 32.27 18.90 -19.95
N ARG A 1169 31.37 19.29 -20.84
CA ARG A 1169 31.61 20.38 -21.82
C ARG A 1169 30.74 21.58 -21.45
N ILE A 1170 31.37 22.75 -21.36
CA ILE A 1170 30.70 24.04 -21.19
C ILE A 1170 31.16 24.97 -22.31
N ASP A 1171 30.23 25.56 -23.05
CA ASP A 1171 30.59 26.47 -24.15
C ASP A 1171 29.59 27.62 -24.27
N LYS A 1172 30.11 28.85 -24.39
CA LYS A 1172 29.35 30.10 -24.52
C LYS A 1172 28.44 30.41 -23.32
N SER A 1173 29.03 30.62 -22.14
CA SER A 1173 28.33 31.30 -21.03
C SER A 1173 28.26 32.80 -21.32
N ASN A 1174 27.08 33.30 -21.72
CA ASN A 1174 26.92 34.62 -22.34
C ASN A 1174 27.21 35.77 -21.39
N ASN A 1175 26.75 35.66 -20.15
CA ASN A 1175 26.84 36.71 -19.13
C ASN A 1175 27.44 36.23 -17.82
N GLY A 1176 28.26 35.17 -17.86
CA GLY A 1176 28.86 34.61 -16.66
C GLY A 1176 30.13 33.82 -16.95
N SER A 1177 30.53 33.02 -15.98
CA SER A 1177 31.71 32.15 -16.03
C SER A 1177 31.35 30.72 -16.45
N GLY A 1178 32.30 29.98 -17.01
CA GLY A 1178 32.07 28.56 -17.29
C GLY A 1178 31.76 27.77 -16.01
N ILE A 1179 32.51 28.04 -14.94
CA ILE A 1179 32.21 27.63 -13.57
C ILE A 1179 32.39 28.85 -12.64
N LEU A 1180 31.38 29.15 -11.82
CA LEU A 1180 31.44 30.21 -10.79
C LEU A 1180 31.37 29.60 -9.39
N ALA A 1181 32.28 30.02 -8.51
CA ALA A 1181 32.16 29.82 -7.06
C ALA A 1181 32.02 31.17 -6.36
N MET A 1182 30.80 31.46 -5.88
CA MET A 1182 30.47 32.76 -5.28
C MET A 1182 31.17 33.02 -3.94
N GLY A 1183 31.18 34.27 -3.50
CA GLY A 1183 31.74 34.73 -2.22
C GLY A 1183 31.07 34.04 -1.04
N GLY A 1184 31.84 33.64 -0.03
CA GLY A 1184 31.33 32.92 1.15
C GLY A 1184 30.98 31.44 0.95
N VAL A 1185 31.00 30.90 -0.29
CA VAL A 1185 30.83 29.46 -0.54
C VAL A 1185 31.98 28.67 0.11
N ARG A 1186 31.69 27.46 0.62
CA ARG A 1186 32.63 26.61 1.37
C ARG A 1186 32.58 25.17 0.90
N GLY A 1187 33.75 24.56 0.71
CA GLY A 1187 33.88 23.16 0.30
C GLY A 1187 34.87 22.95 -0.83
N ASN A 1188 34.64 21.93 -1.67
CA ASN A 1188 35.51 21.63 -2.80
C ASN A 1188 34.80 20.97 -4.00
N ALA A 1189 35.36 21.20 -5.20
CA ALA A 1189 35.09 20.43 -6.41
C ALA A 1189 36.37 19.90 -7.04
N THR A 1190 36.29 18.72 -7.67
CA THR A 1190 37.35 18.14 -8.50
C THR A 1190 36.89 18.05 -9.95
N LEU A 1191 37.63 18.68 -10.86
CA LEU A 1191 37.43 18.61 -12.31
C LEU A 1191 38.26 17.47 -12.92
N THR A 1192 37.74 16.79 -13.92
CA THR A 1192 38.49 15.79 -14.72
C THR A 1192 37.96 15.76 -16.15
N ASN A 1193 38.82 16.06 -17.13
CA ASN A 1193 38.47 16.14 -18.54
C ASN A 1193 37.29 17.12 -18.78
N THR A 1194 37.41 18.34 -18.23
CA THR A 1194 36.34 19.36 -18.32
C THR A 1194 36.73 20.43 -19.33
N THR A 1195 36.02 20.48 -20.47
CA THR A 1195 36.29 21.46 -21.53
C THR A 1195 35.42 22.69 -21.35
N ILE A 1196 36.03 23.87 -21.24
CA ILE A 1196 35.33 25.15 -21.09
C ILE A 1196 35.80 26.14 -22.15
N THR A 1197 34.87 26.73 -22.90
CA THR A 1197 35.16 27.71 -23.96
C THR A 1197 34.17 28.87 -23.98
N ASN A 1198 34.59 30.00 -24.57
CA ASN A 1198 33.75 31.15 -24.94
C ASN A 1198 32.88 31.77 -23.82
N SER A 1199 33.24 31.59 -22.55
CA SER A 1199 32.53 32.14 -21.39
C SER A 1199 32.97 33.59 -21.12
N ARG A 1200 32.02 34.52 -20.92
CA ARG A 1200 32.28 35.97 -20.83
C ARG A 1200 33.32 36.33 -19.77
N ASP A 1201 33.12 35.83 -18.55
CA ASP A 1201 33.89 36.24 -17.38
C ASP A 1201 35.03 35.26 -17.04
N GLY A 1202 35.30 34.33 -17.96
CA GLY A 1202 36.38 33.35 -17.89
C GLY A 1202 35.89 31.92 -17.69
N ASN A 1203 36.84 30.98 -17.77
CA ASN A 1203 36.51 29.55 -17.70
C ASN A 1203 36.13 29.09 -16.29
N VAL A 1204 36.85 29.58 -15.27
CA VAL A 1204 36.57 29.31 -13.85
C VAL A 1204 36.82 30.59 -13.07
N LEU A 1205 35.80 31.06 -12.34
CA LEU A 1205 35.87 32.23 -11.45
C LEU A 1205 35.60 31.79 -10.01
N ILE A 1206 36.43 32.29 -9.09
CA ILE A 1206 36.24 32.14 -7.65
C ILE A 1206 36.23 33.55 -7.07
N GLU A 1207 35.09 33.96 -6.50
CA GLU A 1207 34.90 35.33 -6.03
C GLU A 1207 35.69 35.65 -4.76
N PRO A 1208 36.04 36.93 -4.52
CA PRO A 1208 36.63 37.38 -3.27
C PRO A 1208 35.80 36.96 -2.05
N GLY A 1209 36.47 36.36 -1.06
CA GLY A 1209 35.82 35.85 0.16
C GLY A 1209 35.18 34.46 0.02
N SER A 1210 35.24 33.82 -1.15
CA SER A 1210 34.95 32.38 -1.24
C SER A 1210 36.02 31.55 -0.51
N GLN A 1211 35.60 30.48 0.13
CA GLN A 1211 36.47 29.44 0.72
C GLN A 1211 36.38 28.12 -0.08
N PHE A 1212 35.72 28.15 -1.24
CA PHE A 1212 35.54 26.99 -2.09
C PHE A 1212 36.81 26.73 -2.91
N THR A 1213 37.24 25.46 -2.97
CA THR A 1213 38.44 25.07 -3.72
C THR A 1213 38.09 24.24 -4.95
N ILE A 1214 38.64 24.61 -6.10
CA ILE A 1214 38.49 23.88 -7.36
C ILE A 1214 39.87 23.38 -7.78
N ALA A 1215 39.99 22.07 -8.05
CA ALA A 1215 41.22 21.44 -8.48
C ALA A 1215 40.95 20.48 -9.66
N GLY A 1216 41.90 20.35 -10.59
CA GLY A 1216 41.79 19.42 -11.72
C GLY A 1216 42.24 20.01 -13.06
N GLN A 1217 41.88 19.29 -14.13
CA GLN A 1217 42.02 19.64 -15.56
C GLN A 1217 40.87 18.97 -16.33
#